data_AF-A0A2V8Q4X9-F1
#
_entry.id   AF-A0A2V8Q4X9-F1
#
_cell.length_a   1.000
_cell.length_b   1.000
_cell.length_c   1.000
_cell.angle_alpha   90.00
_cell.angle_beta   90.00
_cell.angle_gamma   90.00
#
_symmetry.space_group_name_H-M   'P 1'
#
loop_
_entity.id
_entity.type
_entity.pdbx_description
1 polymer ?
#
loop_
_entity_poly.entity_id
_entity_poly.type
_entity_poly.pdbx_seq_one_letter_code
_entity_poly.pdbx_strand_id
1 'polypeptide(L)'
;MQTTIKLSVIWLLLLISILIFSNHLLTGSGAEGQTTSLAAPAEVAASDNAYSTKVGISWDTVRGATLYRIFRNTTNDSTTAIVIGTTPEGTFFDTTGAAGQTFFYWVRAENGSIVSPLSTADPGTRANGAINGPIPPLSPPPQPVGNPVTATKAYLGKTLFWDEQLSSTRTVACGTCHFASNGGSDSRAIVGNTRSRNPGADGVFGTADDVFASPGVISNNSDGTYTLSPVYGFHEQVTGRKSRSYIDAGFSPVLFWDGRASVTFTDPIGGAVVLPIGGALESQVLGPPVSSTEMATANRTWVDVASRVANSSPLALSPSVPAGLRDWLGGRSYPELFQEAFGSSEVTPVRIAEAIATFERTLYSDRTAFDLSVQQITPLGAAETRGQGIFSTAGSLFSDNAFHNIGVRPQTEDTGRFQVTGNANNIGEFRTPSLRNVGLRGPYFHDGHFQTLEEVVAFYNRGGDFDAPNINHNLIRPLGLSPQQQSDLVAFLRNALSDPRVVAGTAPFDRPTLYSESNRVPQITGSGTQGAGGNIPQATAIEPPLVGNPSFTLAVSNALGGAQAVLVIDSNDPGTGPSIPATASFARISLTLSGSGAGQGFGSASLLVPANSVLVGSTFFGRWFVKDASAAGGVAVSPAFKFTVFGDTSSITTNAIDDTNTFVVQNYRDFLNREPDTSGLAFWSNQITQCGTNAACLEAARVNTSGAFFLSIEFQESGYLVYRFYKSAFGNLAGEPVPVRFSDFLPDAQQVGQGVIVTQTGWQTVLENNKQAYANAFVQRSQFTSVYSTSMTPDVFVDTLFGHAGVRPSSTDRSAAIAEFGAATNTTDTAARARALRRVAENSTLVQQEFNRA
;
A
#
# COMPACT_ATOMS: atom_id res chain seq x y z
N MET A 1 59.71 -27.28 4.54
CA MET A 1 59.35 -26.90 3.14
C MET A 1 57.92 -26.32 3.14
N GLN A 2 57.71 -25.27 3.92
CA GLN A 2 56.44 -24.57 4.11
C GLN A 2 56.82 -23.16 4.52
N THR A 3 56.86 -22.22 3.57
CA THR A 3 56.85 -20.74 3.72
C THR A 3 57.39 -20.09 2.45
N THR A 4 56.74 -20.28 1.30
CA THR A 4 57.06 -19.47 0.08
C THR A 4 55.95 -19.44 -0.98
N ILE A 5 54.68 -19.59 -0.59
CA ILE A 5 53.53 -19.46 -1.52
C ILE A 5 52.41 -18.65 -0.87
N LYS A 6 52.74 -17.48 -0.30
CA LYS A 6 51.73 -16.54 0.23
C LYS A 6 52.01 -15.05 -0.04
N LEU A 7 52.99 -14.69 -0.88
CA LEU A 7 53.25 -13.28 -1.21
C LEU A 7 53.20 -12.91 -2.70
N SER A 8 53.05 -13.88 -3.61
CA SER A 8 53.03 -13.59 -5.06
C SER A 8 51.63 -13.42 -5.67
N VAL A 9 50.56 -13.78 -4.94
CA VAL A 9 49.17 -13.64 -5.43
C VAL A 9 48.54 -12.30 -5.01
N ILE A 10 49.01 -11.70 -3.91
CA ILE A 10 48.48 -10.44 -3.38
C ILE A 10 49.02 -9.21 -4.16
N TRP A 11 50.19 -9.33 -4.80
CA TRP A 11 50.75 -8.25 -5.64
C TRP A 11 50.27 -8.28 -7.10
N LEU A 12 49.76 -9.40 -7.60
CA LEU A 12 49.17 -9.48 -8.94
C LEU A 12 47.72 -8.96 -8.97
N LEU A 13 47.01 -8.99 -7.84
CA LEU A 13 45.65 -8.46 -7.71
C LEU A 13 45.61 -6.95 -7.41
N LEU A 14 46.66 -6.37 -6.83
CA LEU A 14 46.75 -4.92 -6.61
C LEU A 14 47.18 -4.12 -7.87
N LEU A 15 47.91 -4.72 -8.82
CA LEU A 15 48.31 -4.03 -10.06
C LEU A 15 47.26 -4.07 -11.18
N ILE A 16 46.29 -5.00 -11.14
CA ILE A 16 45.15 -5.02 -12.07
C ILE A 16 44.06 -4.02 -11.63
N SER A 17 44.04 -3.64 -10.35
CA SER A 17 43.07 -2.69 -9.78
C SER A 17 43.44 -1.21 -10.03
N ILE A 18 44.69 -0.92 -10.43
CA ILE A 18 45.19 0.46 -10.62
C ILE A 18 45.37 0.82 -12.12
N LEU A 19 45.16 -0.12 -13.04
CA LEU A 19 45.15 0.12 -14.49
C LEU A 19 43.75 0.07 -15.14
N ILE A 20 42.68 -0.09 -14.34
CA ILE A 20 41.27 0.00 -14.79
C ILE A 20 40.61 1.32 -14.31
N PHE A 21 41.32 2.14 -13.53
CA PHE A 21 40.88 3.48 -13.10
C PHE A 21 41.69 4.58 -13.78
N SER A 22 41.61 4.67 -15.12
CA SER A 22 41.94 5.88 -15.90
C SER A 22 41.65 5.61 -17.39
N ASN A 23 40.36 5.56 -17.77
CA ASN A 23 39.86 5.91 -19.12
C ASN A 23 38.33 5.72 -19.28
N HIS A 24 37.54 6.12 -18.28
CA HIS A 24 36.10 6.37 -18.49
C HIS A 24 35.74 7.78 -18.04
N LEU A 25 36.32 8.75 -18.76
CA LEU A 25 35.64 9.99 -19.07
C LEU A 25 35.11 9.85 -20.50
N LEU A 26 33.82 10.16 -20.66
CA LEU A 26 33.10 10.32 -21.92
C LEU A 26 32.71 9.04 -22.67
N THR A 27 31.62 8.40 -22.24
CA THR A 27 30.42 8.17 -23.07
C THR A 27 29.30 7.68 -22.15
N GLY A 28 28.16 8.38 -22.14
CA GLY A 28 26.97 7.94 -21.42
C GLY A 28 26.50 6.61 -22.01
N SER A 29 26.41 5.58 -21.17
CA SER A 29 25.65 4.38 -21.45
C SER A 29 24.19 4.79 -21.62
N GLY A 30 23.70 4.76 -22.86
CA GLY A 30 22.29 4.96 -23.16
C GLY A 30 21.44 3.95 -22.38
N ALA A 31 20.33 4.42 -21.82
CA ALA A 31 19.35 3.57 -21.19
C ALA A 31 18.89 2.47 -22.16
N GLU A 32 18.91 1.21 -21.74
CA GLU A 32 18.14 0.16 -22.41
C GLU A 32 16.68 0.64 -22.49
N GLY A 33 16.15 0.75 -23.72
CA GLY A 33 14.80 1.25 -23.97
C GLY A 33 14.71 2.65 -24.60
N GLN A 34 15.83 3.33 -24.92
CA GLN A 34 15.75 4.52 -25.79
C GLN A 34 15.17 4.13 -27.15
N THR A 35 13.96 4.61 -27.42
CA THR A 35 13.31 4.45 -28.72
C THR A 35 14.19 5.11 -29.78
N THR A 36 14.37 4.44 -30.92
CA THR A 36 15.14 4.99 -32.06
C THR A 36 14.46 6.21 -32.69
N SER A 37 13.26 6.56 -32.24
CA SER A 37 12.48 7.75 -32.61
C SER A 37 11.70 8.29 -31.41
N LEU A 38 11.41 9.60 -31.41
CA LEU A 38 10.49 10.23 -30.46
C LEU A 38 9.10 10.34 -31.10
N ALA A 39 8.05 10.01 -30.33
CA ALA A 39 6.68 10.24 -30.77
C ALA A 39 6.37 11.74 -30.84
N ALA A 40 5.48 12.14 -31.76
CA ALA A 40 4.94 13.50 -31.74
C ALA A 40 4.17 13.73 -30.43
N PRO A 41 4.33 14.89 -29.76
CA PRO A 41 3.52 15.22 -28.59
C PRO A 41 2.02 15.12 -28.91
N ALA A 42 1.28 14.44 -28.03
CA ALA A 42 -0.17 14.26 -28.13
C ALA A 42 -0.90 15.22 -27.18
N GLU A 43 -2.22 15.37 -27.38
CA GLU A 43 -3.09 16.20 -26.55
C GLU A 43 -2.55 17.64 -26.34
N VAL A 44 -1.99 18.22 -27.40
CA VAL A 44 -1.59 19.63 -27.39
C VAL A 44 -2.85 20.47 -27.22
N ALA A 45 -2.88 21.28 -26.17
CA ALA A 45 -3.98 22.18 -25.85
C ALA A 45 -3.46 23.59 -25.57
N ALA A 46 -3.98 24.58 -26.27
CA ALA A 46 -3.71 25.99 -26.09
C ALA A 46 -4.94 26.70 -25.49
N SER A 47 -4.71 27.61 -24.56
CA SER A 47 -5.81 28.26 -23.83
C SER A 47 -6.55 29.30 -24.67
N ASP A 48 -7.87 29.29 -24.63
CA ASP A 48 -8.71 30.31 -25.28
C ASP A 48 -9.26 31.33 -24.28
N ASN A 49 -8.81 32.57 -24.42
CA ASN A 49 -9.24 33.71 -23.62
C ASN A 49 -9.14 33.48 -22.09
N ALA A 50 -8.29 32.56 -21.64
CA ALA A 50 -8.09 32.26 -20.23
C ALA A 50 -7.17 33.29 -19.54
N TYR A 51 -6.36 34.00 -20.32
CA TYR A 51 -5.40 34.98 -19.81
C TYR A 51 -5.33 36.21 -20.69
N SER A 52 -5.11 37.37 -20.06
CA SER A 52 -4.89 38.66 -20.71
C SER A 52 -3.42 38.95 -21.01
N THR A 53 -2.49 38.11 -20.54
CA THR A 53 -1.03 38.32 -20.65
C THR A 53 -0.29 37.23 -21.41
N LYS A 54 -0.93 36.09 -21.68
CA LYS A 54 -0.29 34.89 -22.24
C LYS A 54 -1.30 33.98 -22.94
N VAL A 55 -0.79 33.01 -23.70
CA VAL A 55 -1.50 31.77 -24.05
C VAL A 55 -0.79 30.63 -23.34
N GLY A 56 -1.53 29.84 -22.55
CA GLY A 56 -0.99 28.65 -21.90
C GLY A 56 -1.13 27.45 -22.82
N ILE A 57 -0.03 26.74 -23.08
CA ILE A 57 0.04 25.55 -23.93
C ILE A 57 0.50 24.36 -23.07
N SER A 58 -0.17 23.22 -23.19
CA SER A 58 0.16 21.96 -22.50
C SER A 58 0.06 20.76 -23.42
N TRP A 59 0.70 19.65 -23.06
CA TRP A 59 0.70 18.40 -23.85
C TRP A 59 1.06 17.19 -22.98
N ASP A 60 0.84 16.00 -23.51
CA ASP A 60 1.27 14.75 -22.87
C ASP A 60 2.79 14.54 -22.95
N THR A 61 3.39 14.06 -21.86
CA THR A 61 4.83 13.76 -21.81
C THR A 61 5.22 12.67 -22.80
N VAL A 62 6.22 12.95 -23.63
CA VAL A 62 6.80 12.02 -24.60
C VAL A 62 7.96 11.24 -23.97
N ARG A 63 7.91 9.92 -24.08
CA ARG A 63 8.98 9.02 -23.62
C ARG A 63 10.31 9.38 -24.29
N GLY A 64 11.36 9.52 -23.47
CA GLY A 64 12.72 9.81 -23.91
C GLY A 64 12.97 11.27 -24.28
N ALA A 65 11.98 12.16 -24.17
CA ALA A 65 12.15 13.58 -24.40
C ALA A 65 12.80 14.26 -23.19
N THR A 66 13.76 15.16 -23.45
CA THR A 66 14.38 16.01 -22.42
C THR A 66 14.01 17.48 -22.58
N LEU A 67 13.47 17.85 -23.75
CA LEU A 67 13.12 19.21 -24.12
C LEU A 67 11.94 19.20 -25.09
N TYR A 68 11.11 20.23 -25.04
CA TYR A 68 10.07 20.51 -26.02
C TYR A 68 10.31 21.85 -26.70
N ARG A 69 10.02 21.91 -28.00
CA ARG A 69 10.09 23.13 -28.81
C ARG A 69 8.71 23.52 -29.30
N ILE A 70 8.35 24.78 -29.09
CA ILE A 70 7.02 25.31 -29.39
C ILE A 70 7.08 26.17 -30.64
N PHE A 71 6.12 25.92 -31.53
CA PHE A 71 5.94 26.61 -32.79
C PHE A 71 4.59 27.32 -32.80
N ARG A 72 4.52 28.46 -33.49
CA ARG A 72 3.31 29.29 -33.59
C ARG A 72 3.13 29.86 -34.99
N ASN A 73 1.88 29.94 -35.45
CA ASN A 73 1.51 30.65 -36.67
C ASN A 73 0.09 31.25 -36.55
N THR A 74 -0.23 32.27 -37.34
CA THR A 74 -1.61 32.81 -37.46
C THR A 74 -2.48 31.99 -38.41
N THR A 75 -1.87 31.14 -39.24
CA THR A 75 -2.56 30.17 -40.10
C THR A 75 -2.28 28.75 -39.63
N ASN A 76 -3.20 27.81 -39.87
CA ASN A 76 -2.98 26.38 -39.56
C ASN A 76 -2.05 25.74 -40.61
N ASP A 77 -0.81 26.21 -40.67
CA ASP A 77 0.23 25.75 -41.58
C ASP A 77 1.56 25.69 -40.81
N SER A 78 2.03 24.46 -40.55
CA SER A 78 3.27 24.21 -39.81
C SER A 78 4.52 24.52 -40.62
N THR A 79 4.43 24.61 -41.96
CA THR A 79 5.58 24.86 -42.83
C THR A 79 6.08 26.31 -42.75
N THR A 80 5.18 27.23 -42.35
CA THR A 80 5.46 28.66 -42.18
C THR A 80 5.48 29.08 -40.71
N ALA A 81 5.33 28.14 -39.78
CA ALA A 81 5.34 28.41 -38.34
C ALA A 81 6.72 28.82 -37.83
N ILE A 82 6.74 29.74 -36.87
CA ILE A 82 7.98 30.21 -36.21
C ILE A 82 8.17 29.53 -34.86
N VAL A 83 9.42 29.31 -34.46
CA VAL A 83 9.76 28.85 -33.11
C VAL A 83 9.61 30.02 -32.14
N ILE A 84 8.88 29.82 -31.05
CA ILE A 84 8.69 30.86 -30.02
C ILE A 84 9.40 30.55 -28.69
N GLY A 85 9.88 29.32 -28.50
CA GLY A 85 10.63 28.95 -27.31
C GLY A 85 10.82 27.45 -27.13
N THR A 86 11.47 27.10 -26.02
CA THR A 86 11.67 25.72 -25.57
C THR A 86 11.45 25.60 -24.07
N THR A 87 11.08 24.41 -23.60
CA THR A 87 10.87 24.12 -22.17
C THR A 87 11.14 22.64 -21.87
N PRO A 88 11.69 22.27 -20.70
CA PRO A 88 11.75 20.89 -20.24
C PRO A 88 10.44 20.43 -19.56
N GLU A 89 9.52 21.35 -19.30
CA GLU A 89 8.24 21.08 -18.64
C GLU A 89 7.18 20.59 -19.64
N GLY A 90 6.06 20.04 -19.14
CA GLY A 90 4.90 19.68 -19.97
C GLY A 90 4.00 20.87 -20.32
N THR A 91 4.45 22.10 -20.05
CA THR A 91 3.69 23.33 -20.32
C THR A 91 4.60 24.46 -20.79
N PHE A 92 4.01 25.41 -21.53
CA PHE A 92 4.67 26.63 -22.01
C PHE A 92 3.69 27.81 -21.99
N PHE A 93 4.19 29.02 -21.68
CA PHE A 93 3.39 30.24 -21.74
C PHE A 93 3.91 31.18 -22.84
N ASP A 94 3.13 31.36 -23.90
CA ASP A 94 3.41 32.37 -24.92
C ASP A 94 2.95 33.74 -24.45
N THR A 95 3.88 34.56 -23.98
CA THR A 95 3.65 35.95 -23.55
C THR A 95 3.76 36.98 -24.67
N THR A 96 4.13 36.53 -25.88
CA THR A 96 4.41 37.41 -27.03
C THR A 96 3.26 37.51 -28.02
N GLY A 97 2.26 36.63 -27.89
CA GLY A 97 1.05 36.65 -28.72
C GLY A 97 0.25 37.95 -28.56
N ALA A 98 -0.21 38.50 -29.68
CA ALA A 98 -1.10 39.66 -29.70
C ALA A 98 -2.46 39.29 -29.09
N ALA A 99 -3.05 40.18 -28.29
CA ALA A 99 -4.37 39.98 -27.72
C ALA A 99 -5.45 39.93 -28.82
N GLY A 100 -6.44 39.05 -28.66
CA GLY A 100 -7.54 38.83 -29.59
C GLY A 100 -7.16 38.10 -30.88
N GLN A 101 -5.88 37.85 -31.15
CA GLN A 101 -5.42 37.09 -32.31
C GLN A 101 -5.40 35.59 -31.97
N THR A 102 -6.11 34.79 -32.77
CA THR A 102 -5.98 33.33 -32.72
C THR A 102 -4.67 32.91 -33.37
N PHE A 103 -3.89 32.10 -32.67
CA PHE A 103 -2.70 31.45 -33.18
C PHE A 103 -2.88 29.94 -33.14
N PHE A 104 -2.28 29.23 -34.09
CA PHE A 104 -2.13 27.78 -34.07
C PHE A 104 -0.78 27.43 -33.46
N TYR A 105 -0.79 26.47 -32.53
CA TYR A 105 0.40 26.02 -31.80
C TYR A 105 0.71 24.57 -32.13
N TRP A 106 2.01 24.28 -32.33
CA TRP A 106 2.54 22.92 -32.46
C TRP A 106 3.68 22.72 -31.48
N VAL A 107 3.86 21.48 -31.04
CA VAL A 107 4.93 21.08 -30.14
C VAL A 107 5.74 19.96 -30.77
N ARG A 108 7.05 19.99 -30.55
CA ARG A 108 7.98 18.92 -30.92
C ARG A 108 8.77 18.48 -29.69
N ALA A 109 8.98 17.17 -29.54
CA ALA A 109 9.85 16.60 -28.52
C ALA A 109 11.28 16.47 -29.05
N GLU A 110 12.27 16.71 -28.17
CA GLU A 110 13.70 16.69 -28.47
C GLU A 110 14.48 16.02 -27.32
N ASN A 111 15.56 15.31 -27.64
CA ASN A 111 16.47 14.74 -26.64
C ASN A 111 17.96 15.00 -26.92
N GLY A 112 18.25 16.07 -27.66
CA GLY A 112 19.59 16.47 -28.08
C GLY A 112 20.08 15.82 -29.37
N SER A 113 19.73 14.56 -29.61
CA SER A 113 20.15 13.80 -30.81
C SER A 113 18.99 13.48 -31.75
N ILE A 114 17.77 13.33 -31.22
CA ILE A 114 16.57 12.94 -31.95
C ILE A 114 15.51 14.02 -31.76
N VAL A 115 14.72 14.25 -32.81
CA VAL A 115 13.54 15.11 -32.78
C VAL A 115 12.33 14.32 -33.27
N SER A 116 11.17 14.56 -32.65
CA SER A 116 9.90 13.99 -33.12
C SER A 116 9.37 14.73 -34.37
N PRO A 117 8.35 14.20 -35.05
CA PRO A 117 7.45 15.02 -35.85
C PRO A 117 6.76 16.10 -34.98
N LEU A 118 6.20 17.13 -35.62
CA LEU A 118 5.31 18.08 -34.95
C LEU A 118 4.02 17.38 -34.52
N SER A 119 3.45 17.83 -33.40
CA SER A 119 2.10 17.46 -32.96
C SER A 119 1.02 17.81 -33.99
N THR A 120 -0.22 17.44 -33.73
CA THR A 120 -1.36 18.16 -34.31
C THR A 120 -1.40 19.60 -33.79
N ALA A 121 -1.89 20.53 -34.61
CA ALA A 121 -2.05 21.92 -34.20
C ALA A 121 -3.22 22.06 -33.22
N ASP A 122 -3.12 22.97 -32.27
CA ASP A 122 -4.27 23.44 -31.49
C ASP A 122 -4.34 24.98 -31.52
N PRO A 123 -5.51 25.58 -31.81
CA PRO A 123 -5.66 27.02 -31.78
C PRO A 123 -5.74 27.54 -30.33
N GLY A 124 -5.16 28.70 -30.08
CA GLY A 124 -5.26 29.38 -28.80
C GLY A 124 -5.28 30.89 -28.97
N THR A 125 -5.94 31.58 -28.04
CA THR A 125 -6.14 33.04 -28.11
C THR A 125 -5.88 33.68 -26.76
N ARG A 126 -5.05 34.74 -26.74
CA ARG A 126 -4.89 35.61 -25.58
C ARG A 126 -6.07 36.59 -25.52
N ALA A 127 -6.69 36.75 -24.36
CA ALA A 127 -7.86 37.62 -24.20
C ALA A 127 -7.52 39.11 -24.40
N ASN A 128 -8.51 39.86 -24.91
CA ASN A 128 -8.53 41.32 -24.86
C ASN A 128 -8.90 41.77 -23.45
N GLY A 129 -7.91 41.91 -22.59
CA GLY A 129 -8.10 42.33 -21.20
C GLY A 129 -6.87 43.08 -20.67
N ALA A 130 -7.01 43.66 -19.49
CA ALA A 130 -5.93 44.32 -18.77
C ALA A 130 -6.01 43.95 -17.29
N ILE A 131 -4.85 43.86 -16.63
CA ILE A 131 -4.80 43.59 -15.20
C ILE A 131 -5.28 44.84 -14.46
N ASN A 132 -6.34 44.71 -13.68
CA ASN A 132 -6.89 45.75 -12.83
C ASN A 132 -6.84 45.33 -11.35
N GLY A 133 -6.42 46.25 -10.49
CA GLY A 133 -6.36 46.05 -9.05
C GLY A 133 -5.01 45.57 -8.52
N PRO A 134 -4.88 45.47 -7.19
CA PRO A 134 -3.60 45.22 -6.52
C PRO A 134 -3.16 43.76 -6.50
N ILE A 135 -4.04 42.81 -6.85
CA ILE A 135 -3.74 41.38 -6.82
C ILE A 135 -3.34 40.94 -8.23
N PRO A 136 -2.09 40.51 -8.45
CA PRO A 136 -1.69 39.98 -9.74
C PRO A 136 -2.31 38.60 -9.98
N PRO A 137 -2.54 38.21 -11.26
CA PRO A 137 -2.88 36.84 -11.62
C PRO A 137 -1.85 35.85 -11.09
N LEU A 138 -2.31 34.63 -10.74
CA LEU A 138 -1.43 33.60 -10.20
C LEU A 138 -0.40 33.16 -11.26
N SER A 139 0.89 33.26 -10.93
CA SER A 139 2.00 32.71 -11.72
C SER A 139 2.33 31.29 -11.27
N PRO A 140 3.12 30.51 -12.05
CA PRO A 140 3.61 29.20 -11.59
C PRO A 140 4.34 29.31 -10.24
N PRO A 141 4.28 28.27 -9.40
CA PRO A 141 4.96 28.27 -8.10
C PRO A 141 6.49 28.27 -8.25
N PRO A 142 7.22 28.77 -7.26
CA PRO A 142 8.68 28.72 -7.25
C PRO A 142 9.19 27.27 -7.25
N GLN A 143 10.29 27.04 -7.96
CA GLN A 143 10.95 25.74 -8.08
C GLN A 143 12.34 25.79 -7.41
N PRO A 144 12.72 24.82 -6.57
CA PRO A 144 14.07 24.76 -6.01
C PRO A 144 15.08 24.38 -7.10
N VAL A 145 16.26 25.01 -7.09
CA VAL A 145 17.31 24.76 -8.10
C VAL A 145 17.74 23.29 -8.13
N GLY A 146 17.75 22.59 -6.99
CA GLY A 146 18.11 21.18 -6.90
C GLY A 146 17.05 20.21 -7.42
N ASN A 147 15.80 20.66 -7.55
CA ASN A 147 14.70 19.85 -8.09
C ASN A 147 13.82 20.67 -9.05
N PRO A 148 14.34 21.02 -10.24
CA PRO A 148 13.56 21.74 -11.25
C PRO A 148 12.46 20.84 -11.80
N VAL A 149 11.35 21.46 -12.21
CA VAL A 149 10.23 20.76 -12.84
C VAL A 149 10.64 20.32 -14.25
N THR A 150 10.44 19.03 -14.53
CA THR A 150 10.52 18.48 -15.89
C THR A 150 9.27 17.63 -16.14
N ALA A 151 8.90 17.46 -17.42
CA ALA A 151 7.74 16.66 -17.80
C ALA A 151 7.82 15.22 -17.28
N THR A 152 9.00 14.59 -17.39
CA THR A 152 9.25 13.21 -16.96
C THR A 152 9.20 13.05 -15.43
N LYS A 153 9.77 14.00 -14.67
CA LYS A 153 9.65 14.01 -13.20
C LYS A 153 8.21 14.23 -12.75
N ALA A 154 7.46 15.11 -13.41
CA ALA A 154 6.05 15.35 -13.10
C ALA A 154 5.19 14.10 -13.38
N TYR A 155 5.44 13.36 -14.47
CA TYR A 155 4.72 12.10 -14.76
C TYR A 155 5.10 10.98 -13.78
N LEU A 156 6.37 10.85 -13.41
CA LEU A 156 6.78 9.92 -12.35
C LEU A 156 6.12 10.28 -11.01
N GLY A 157 6.09 11.57 -10.66
CA GLY A 157 5.41 12.08 -9.48
C GLY A 157 3.91 11.80 -9.48
N LYS A 158 3.23 12.04 -10.60
CA LYS A 158 1.81 11.73 -10.80
C LYS A 158 1.56 10.23 -10.64
N THR A 159 2.44 9.40 -11.18
CA THR A 159 2.36 7.94 -11.02
C THR A 159 2.41 7.55 -9.54
N LEU A 160 3.43 8.01 -8.80
CA LEU A 160 3.61 7.71 -7.38
C LEU A 160 2.49 8.27 -6.49
N PHE A 161 2.00 9.48 -6.80
CA PHE A 161 0.94 10.14 -6.04
C PHE A 161 -0.38 9.35 -6.04
N TRP A 162 -0.66 8.62 -7.12
CA TRP A 162 -1.88 7.85 -7.33
C TRP A 162 -1.69 6.32 -7.19
N ASP A 163 -0.51 5.84 -6.80
CA ASP A 163 -0.25 4.40 -6.67
C ASP A 163 -0.52 3.88 -5.24
N GLU A 164 -1.64 3.16 -5.06
CA GLU A 164 -2.02 2.61 -3.75
C GLU A 164 -1.04 1.56 -3.23
N GLN A 165 -0.17 1.01 -4.10
CA GLN A 165 0.91 0.10 -3.70
C GLN A 165 1.95 0.77 -2.79
N LEU A 166 1.94 2.10 -2.69
CA LEU A 166 2.79 2.83 -1.77
C LEU A 166 2.45 2.52 -0.30
N SER A 167 1.18 2.25 0.02
CA SER A 167 0.74 1.86 1.38
C SER A 167 1.07 0.39 1.73
N SER A 168 1.16 0.06 3.02
CA SER A 168 1.48 -1.31 3.47
C SER A 168 0.39 -2.32 3.11
N THR A 169 -0.86 -1.89 3.14
CA THR A 169 -2.06 -2.68 2.80
C THR A 169 -2.45 -2.60 1.33
N ARG A 170 -1.79 -1.74 0.52
CA ARG A 170 -2.15 -1.49 -0.88
C ARG A 170 -3.55 -0.91 -1.09
N THR A 171 -4.04 -0.14 -0.14
CA THR A 171 -5.40 0.44 -0.15
C THR A 171 -5.42 1.98 -0.08
N VAL A 172 -4.25 2.62 0.07
CA VAL A 172 -4.12 4.07 0.22
C VAL A 172 -2.96 4.60 -0.62
N ALA A 173 -3.20 5.69 -1.33
CA ALA A 173 -2.21 6.54 -2.01
C ALA A 173 -2.35 7.98 -1.50
N CYS A 174 -1.46 8.90 -1.91
CA CYS A 174 -1.64 10.33 -1.62
C CYS A 174 -3.00 10.81 -2.15
N GLY A 175 -3.33 10.40 -3.38
CA GLY A 175 -4.59 10.72 -4.04
C GLY A 175 -5.85 10.15 -3.36
N THR A 176 -5.74 9.16 -2.47
CA THR A 176 -6.88 8.64 -1.69
C THR A 176 -7.40 9.67 -0.68
N CYS A 177 -6.54 10.58 -0.21
CA CYS A 177 -6.90 11.64 0.74
C CYS A 177 -6.92 13.05 0.10
N HIS A 178 -6.55 13.16 -1.18
CA HIS A 178 -6.32 14.43 -1.87
C HIS A 178 -6.95 14.43 -3.27
N PHE A 179 -8.23 14.83 -3.34
CA PHE A 179 -9.00 14.87 -4.59
C PHE A 179 -9.20 16.29 -5.09
N ALA A 180 -8.86 16.56 -6.35
CA ALA A 180 -9.02 17.88 -6.94
C ALA A 180 -10.48 18.37 -6.91
N SER A 181 -11.44 17.53 -7.31
CA SER A 181 -12.87 17.87 -7.31
C SER A 181 -13.43 18.19 -5.92
N ASN A 182 -12.73 17.79 -4.84
CA ASN A 182 -13.05 18.13 -3.46
C ASN A 182 -12.14 19.25 -2.91
N GLY A 183 -11.72 20.16 -3.79
CA GLY A 183 -10.86 21.30 -3.49
C GLY A 183 -9.46 20.91 -3.04
N GLY A 184 -8.99 19.71 -3.39
CA GLY A 184 -7.69 19.15 -2.99
C GLY A 184 -7.66 18.44 -1.65
N SER A 185 -8.81 18.22 -1.00
CA SER A 185 -8.92 17.53 0.29
C SER A 185 -9.59 16.17 0.13
N ASP A 186 -9.84 15.48 1.24
CA ASP A 186 -10.40 14.13 1.27
C ASP A 186 -11.91 14.19 1.09
N SER A 187 -12.42 13.53 0.05
CA SER A 187 -13.85 13.42 -0.23
C SER A 187 -14.59 12.52 0.76
N ARG A 188 -13.87 11.69 1.51
CA ARG A 188 -14.42 10.74 2.50
C ARG A 188 -14.61 11.38 3.88
N ALA A 189 -13.92 12.49 4.15
CA ALA A 189 -14.02 13.25 5.39
C ALA A 189 -15.36 13.97 5.45
N ILE A 190 -16.44 13.27 5.80
CA ILE A 190 -17.81 13.81 5.78
C ILE A 190 -18.30 13.92 7.23
N VAL A 191 -18.83 15.08 7.61
CA VAL A 191 -19.43 15.28 8.93
C VAL A 191 -20.58 14.28 9.12
N GLY A 192 -20.56 13.56 10.24
CA GLY A 192 -21.54 12.52 10.55
C GLY A 192 -21.19 11.12 10.03
N ASN A 193 -20.22 10.97 9.11
CA ASN A 193 -19.73 9.65 8.71
C ASN A 193 -18.81 9.08 9.80
N THR A 194 -19.21 7.95 10.40
CA THR A 194 -18.44 7.30 11.47
C THR A 194 -17.10 6.75 10.98
N ARG A 195 -16.97 6.41 9.70
CA ARG A 195 -15.69 5.91 9.12
C ARG A 195 -14.63 7.00 8.95
N SER A 196 -15.01 8.27 9.02
CA SER A 196 -14.10 9.41 8.93
C SER A 196 -14.03 10.21 10.22
N ARG A 197 -14.50 9.64 11.33
CA ARG A 197 -14.49 10.28 12.64
C ARG A 197 -13.31 9.75 13.45
N ASN A 198 -12.54 10.65 14.03
CA ASN A 198 -11.52 10.38 15.03
C ASN A 198 -12.07 10.84 16.39
N PRO A 199 -11.93 10.05 17.47
CA PRO A 199 -12.55 10.32 18.77
C PRO A 199 -11.86 11.45 19.56
N GLY A 200 -10.98 12.23 18.93
CA GLY A 200 -10.40 13.40 19.55
C GLY A 200 -9.41 13.09 20.68
N ALA A 201 -9.30 14.04 21.61
CA ALA A 201 -8.37 14.04 22.71
C ALA A 201 -8.83 13.14 23.88
N ASP A 202 -10.15 12.99 24.08
CA ASP A 202 -10.70 12.16 25.16
C ASP A 202 -10.80 10.67 24.79
N GLY A 203 -10.72 10.34 23.50
CA GLY A 203 -10.77 8.97 23.00
C GLY A 203 -12.17 8.36 22.99
N VAL A 204 -13.23 9.16 23.10
CA VAL A 204 -14.63 8.75 23.12
C VAL A 204 -15.38 9.33 21.92
N PHE A 205 -15.98 8.47 21.09
CA PHE A 205 -16.80 8.95 19.98
C PHE A 205 -18.08 9.66 20.44
N GLY A 206 -18.50 10.67 19.68
CA GLY A 206 -19.76 11.38 19.86
C GLY A 206 -19.66 12.58 20.81
N THR A 207 -18.45 12.99 21.14
CA THR A 207 -18.14 14.15 21.99
C THR A 207 -17.80 15.38 21.11
N ALA A 208 -17.59 16.52 21.76
CA ALA A 208 -17.36 17.79 21.06
C ALA A 208 -15.95 17.91 20.44
N ASP A 209 -14.99 17.12 20.91
CA ASP A 209 -13.60 17.13 20.47
C ASP A 209 -13.32 16.15 19.30
N ASP A 210 -14.34 15.41 18.87
CA ASP A 210 -14.32 14.58 17.67
C ASP A 210 -13.82 15.36 16.45
N VAL A 211 -12.99 14.71 15.65
CA VAL A 211 -12.41 15.25 14.43
C VAL A 211 -12.95 14.49 13.21
N PHE A 212 -13.36 15.21 12.17
CA PHE A 212 -13.74 14.62 10.88
C PHE A 212 -12.60 14.75 9.87
N ALA A 213 -11.94 13.63 9.61
CA ALA A 213 -10.65 13.61 8.93
C ALA A 213 -10.47 12.39 8.03
N SER A 214 -9.24 12.12 7.61
CA SER A 214 -8.92 11.17 6.54
C SER A 214 -8.76 9.75 7.06
N PRO A 215 -9.55 8.78 6.56
CA PRO A 215 -9.30 7.36 6.81
C PRO A 215 -8.04 6.90 6.05
N GLY A 216 -7.09 6.30 6.77
CA GLY A 216 -5.87 5.70 6.21
C GLY A 216 -5.97 4.19 6.11
N VAL A 217 -5.03 3.47 6.72
CA VAL A 217 -4.96 2.00 6.66
C VAL A 217 -5.57 1.35 7.90
N ILE A 218 -6.09 0.12 7.75
CA ILE A 218 -6.40 -0.74 8.90
C ILE A 218 -5.11 -0.99 9.66
N SER A 219 -5.17 -1.01 10.99
CA SER A 219 -4.01 -1.37 11.82
C SER A 219 -3.50 -2.77 11.46
N ASN A 220 -2.23 -2.86 11.06
CA ASN A 220 -1.60 -4.06 10.51
C ASN A 220 -0.20 -4.26 11.07
N ASN A 221 0.25 -5.52 11.12
CA ASN A 221 1.57 -5.96 11.57
C ASN A 221 2.54 -6.07 10.39
N SER A 222 3.82 -6.24 10.68
CA SER A 222 4.86 -6.41 9.66
C SER A 222 4.71 -7.69 8.82
N ASP A 223 3.99 -8.71 9.32
CA ASP A 223 3.65 -9.93 8.57
C ASP A 223 2.40 -9.77 7.66
N GLY A 224 1.84 -8.56 7.62
CA GLY A 224 0.64 -8.21 6.85
C GLY A 224 -0.68 -8.48 7.58
N THR A 225 -0.68 -9.25 8.67
CA THR A 225 -1.91 -9.53 9.42
C THR A 225 -2.49 -8.27 10.07
N TYR A 226 -3.80 -8.21 10.22
CA TYR A 226 -4.47 -7.12 10.93
C TYR A 226 -4.41 -7.30 12.43
N THR A 227 -4.19 -6.18 13.11
CA THR A 227 -4.32 -6.05 14.56
C THR A 227 -5.58 -5.26 14.87
N LEU A 228 -6.38 -5.76 15.79
CA LEU A 228 -7.65 -5.12 16.15
C LEU A 228 -7.36 -3.78 16.85
N SER A 229 -7.79 -2.68 16.24
CA SER A 229 -7.73 -1.38 16.89
C SER A 229 -8.77 -1.34 18.03
N PRO A 230 -8.41 -0.90 19.25
CA PRO A 230 -9.38 -0.69 20.32
C PRO A 230 -10.44 0.37 19.97
N VAL A 231 -10.10 1.29 19.06
CA VAL A 231 -10.95 2.41 18.65
C VAL A 231 -11.72 2.05 17.38
N TYR A 232 -11.02 1.52 16.37
CA TYR A 232 -11.57 1.34 15.02
C TYR A 232 -11.89 -0.11 14.67
N GLY A 233 -11.59 -1.09 15.53
CA GLY A 233 -11.70 -2.50 15.20
C GLY A 233 -10.83 -2.87 13.97
N PHE A 234 -11.42 -3.57 13.00
CA PHE A 234 -10.83 -3.82 11.68
C PHE A 234 -11.35 -2.82 10.63
N HIS A 235 -11.43 -1.56 11.01
CA HIS A 235 -11.64 -0.44 10.10
C HIS A 235 -10.38 0.43 10.01
N GLU A 236 -10.36 1.26 8.97
CA GLU A 236 -9.30 2.21 8.70
C GLU A 236 -9.11 3.16 9.89
N GLN A 237 -7.86 3.43 10.25
CA GLN A 237 -7.55 4.44 11.27
C GLN A 237 -7.78 5.83 10.68
N VAL A 238 -8.31 6.76 11.48
CA VAL A 238 -8.62 8.13 11.02
C VAL A 238 -7.59 9.12 11.57
N THR A 239 -7.06 10.00 10.72
CA THR A 239 -6.08 11.02 11.12
C THR A 239 -6.64 12.00 12.17
N GLY A 240 -5.78 12.54 13.03
CA GLY A 240 -6.20 13.53 14.05
C GLY A 240 -6.44 14.94 13.51
N ARG A 241 -6.22 15.16 12.20
CA ARG A 241 -6.51 16.42 11.50
C ARG A 241 -7.02 16.13 10.10
N LYS A 242 -7.89 17.00 9.59
CA LYS A 242 -8.39 16.96 8.21
C LYS A 242 -7.27 17.18 7.20
N SER A 243 -7.27 16.45 6.08
CA SER A 243 -6.29 16.67 5.02
C SER A 243 -6.41 18.08 4.42
N ARG A 244 -5.28 18.71 4.12
CA ARG A 244 -5.26 20.02 3.46
C ARG A 244 -5.36 19.88 1.94
N SER A 245 -5.66 20.99 1.27
CA SER A 245 -5.47 21.09 -0.18
C SER A 245 -4.02 20.85 -0.57
N TYR A 246 -3.80 19.91 -1.50
CA TYR A 246 -2.54 19.79 -2.25
C TYR A 246 -2.47 20.78 -3.43
N ILE A 247 -3.62 21.28 -3.91
CA ILE A 247 -3.69 22.34 -4.92
C ILE A 247 -3.15 23.64 -4.33
N ASP A 248 -2.32 24.34 -5.11
CA ASP A 248 -1.58 25.55 -4.73
C ASP A 248 -0.59 25.35 -3.57
N ALA A 249 -0.27 24.12 -3.18
CA ALA A 249 0.66 23.86 -2.07
C ALA A 249 2.08 24.34 -2.37
N GLY A 250 2.50 24.34 -3.64
CA GLY A 250 3.84 24.76 -4.07
C GLY A 250 4.18 26.23 -3.86
N PHE A 251 3.21 27.08 -3.51
CA PHE A 251 3.49 28.47 -3.13
C PHE A 251 3.86 28.65 -1.67
N SER A 252 3.66 27.63 -0.83
CA SER A 252 3.97 27.77 0.59
C SER A 252 5.43 27.46 0.89
N PRO A 253 6.10 28.26 1.74
CA PRO A 253 7.42 27.92 2.24
C PRO A 253 7.40 26.79 3.28
N VAL A 254 6.27 26.51 3.93
CA VAL A 254 6.12 25.44 4.93
C VAL A 254 4.77 24.72 4.80
N LEU A 255 4.73 23.42 5.07
CA LEU A 255 3.53 22.59 4.85
C LEU A 255 3.08 21.86 6.13
N PHE A 256 1.96 21.15 6.05
CA PHE A 256 1.06 20.76 7.16
C PHE A 256 0.42 21.92 7.95
N TRP A 257 -0.67 21.61 8.67
CA TRP A 257 -1.43 22.58 9.48
C TRP A 257 -0.56 23.34 10.49
N ASP A 258 0.48 22.74 11.02
CA ASP A 258 1.38 23.32 12.02
C ASP A 258 2.77 23.70 11.48
N GLY A 259 3.01 23.51 10.19
CA GLY A 259 4.27 23.90 9.55
C GLY A 259 5.42 22.92 9.71
N ARG A 260 5.17 21.67 10.16
CA ARG A 260 6.24 20.70 10.42
C ARG A 260 7.04 20.29 9.17
N ALA A 261 6.46 20.43 7.98
CA ALA A 261 7.20 20.24 6.72
C ALA A 261 7.93 21.54 6.37
N SER A 262 9.26 21.48 6.40
CA SER A 262 10.13 22.66 6.48
C SER A 262 10.61 23.14 5.11
N VAL A 263 11.12 24.38 5.05
CA VAL A 263 11.77 24.93 3.84
C VAL A 263 12.99 24.11 3.38
N THR A 264 13.60 23.35 4.29
CA THR A 264 14.78 22.51 4.05
C THR A 264 14.34 21.06 3.89
N PHE A 265 14.81 20.40 2.84
CA PHE A 265 14.61 18.98 2.63
C PHE A 265 15.89 18.21 2.95
N THR A 266 15.75 17.20 3.80
CA THR A 266 16.84 16.36 4.29
C THR A 266 16.54 14.91 3.95
N ASP A 267 17.56 14.17 3.50
CA ASP A 267 17.46 12.74 3.25
C ASP A 267 17.05 12.00 4.54
N PRO A 268 15.90 11.28 4.55
CA PRO A 268 15.41 10.57 5.72
C PRO A 268 16.31 9.40 6.18
N ILE A 269 17.25 8.94 5.35
CA ILE A 269 18.18 7.87 5.72
C ILE A 269 19.50 8.45 6.23
N GLY A 270 20.20 9.23 5.40
CA GLY A 270 21.55 9.72 5.72
C GLY A 270 21.59 11.03 6.51
N GLY A 271 20.48 11.75 6.64
CA GLY A 271 20.42 13.06 7.32
C GLY A 271 21.11 14.19 6.55
N ALA A 272 21.53 13.97 5.31
CA ALA A 272 22.14 14.99 4.46
C ALA A 272 21.09 15.99 3.95
N VAL A 273 21.40 17.28 4.00
CA VAL A 273 20.55 18.31 3.39
C VAL A 273 20.61 18.17 1.87
N VAL A 274 19.48 17.89 1.24
CA VAL A 274 19.32 17.74 -0.21
C VAL A 274 18.93 19.08 -0.82
N LEU A 275 17.93 19.76 -0.26
CA LEU A 275 17.51 21.10 -0.66
C LEU A 275 17.59 22.05 0.54
N PRO A 276 18.49 23.05 0.54
CA PRO A 276 18.60 23.98 1.66
C PRO A 276 17.39 24.92 1.77
N ILE A 277 16.69 25.19 0.66
CA ILE A 277 15.52 26.07 0.57
C ILE A 277 14.54 25.56 -0.49
N GLY A 278 13.25 25.86 -0.33
CA GLY A 278 12.20 25.51 -1.29
C GLY A 278 11.80 24.02 -1.28
N GLY A 279 12.26 23.28 -0.27
CA GLY A 279 12.07 21.84 -0.11
C GLY A 279 10.81 21.43 0.66
N ALA A 280 9.85 22.35 0.86
CA ALA A 280 8.67 22.07 1.66
C ALA A 280 7.84 20.92 1.10
N LEU A 281 7.68 20.88 -0.24
CA LEU A 281 6.95 19.83 -0.93
C LEU A 281 7.60 18.44 -0.74
N GLU A 282 8.92 18.38 -0.88
CA GLU A 282 9.70 17.18 -0.64
C GLU A 282 9.63 16.75 0.84
N SER A 283 9.67 17.72 1.75
CA SER A 283 9.62 17.48 3.19
C SER A 283 8.30 16.87 3.66
N GLN A 284 7.13 17.27 3.12
CA GLN A 284 5.88 16.65 3.59
C GLN A 284 5.71 15.20 3.15
N VAL A 285 6.26 14.83 1.99
CA VAL A 285 6.13 13.46 1.45
C VAL A 285 6.70 12.43 2.42
N LEU A 286 7.66 12.83 3.27
CA LEU A 286 8.34 11.94 4.20
C LEU A 286 7.45 11.35 5.31
N GLY A 287 6.30 11.96 5.61
CA GLY A 287 5.43 11.55 6.71
C GLY A 287 4.46 10.41 6.36
N PRO A 288 3.52 10.62 5.43
CA PRO A 288 2.40 9.69 5.22
C PRO A 288 2.81 8.24 4.90
N PRO A 289 3.80 7.95 4.02
CA PRO A 289 4.16 6.57 3.64
C PRO A 289 4.68 5.67 4.78
N VAL A 290 5.11 6.27 5.90
CA VAL A 290 5.59 5.58 7.10
C VAL A 290 4.70 5.81 8.33
N SER A 291 3.60 6.55 8.17
CA SER A 291 2.62 6.82 9.23
C SER A 291 1.69 5.62 9.41
N SER A 292 1.67 5.05 10.62
CA SER A 292 0.84 3.87 10.92
C SER A 292 -0.66 4.14 10.89
N THR A 293 -1.05 5.42 10.91
CA THR A 293 -2.44 5.84 10.74
C THR A 293 -2.78 6.04 9.27
N GLU A 294 -1.86 6.60 8.48
CA GLU A 294 -2.15 7.02 7.10
C GLU A 294 -1.89 5.92 6.08
N MET A 295 -0.67 5.38 5.98
CA MET A 295 -0.28 4.48 4.87
C MET A 295 0.54 3.25 5.28
N ALA A 296 0.85 3.03 6.56
CA ALA A 296 1.84 2.04 6.96
C ALA A 296 1.40 1.10 8.10
N THR A 297 2.14 0.00 8.27
CA THR A 297 2.25 -0.70 9.54
C THR A 297 3.10 0.11 10.52
N ALA A 298 2.99 -0.18 11.82
CA ALA A 298 3.93 0.33 12.80
C ALA A 298 5.38 -0.07 12.44
N ASN A 299 6.32 0.88 12.58
CA ASN A 299 7.76 0.71 12.33
C ASN A 299 8.18 0.53 10.86
N ARG A 300 7.29 0.72 9.87
CA ARG A 300 7.71 0.76 8.46
C ARG A 300 8.72 1.88 8.24
N THR A 301 9.80 1.59 7.53
CA THR A 301 10.87 2.55 7.24
C THR A 301 10.82 3.03 5.78
N TRP A 302 11.55 4.10 5.49
CA TRP A 302 11.74 4.58 4.12
C TRP A 302 12.51 3.61 3.22
N VAL A 303 13.31 2.70 3.80
CA VAL A 303 13.95 1.60 3.05
C VAL A 303 12.89 0.62 2.55
N ASP A 304 11.90 0.29 3.38
CA ASP A 304 10.79 -0.60 3.00
C ASP A 304 9.90 0.04 1.93
N VAL A 305 9.65 1.34 2.03
CA VAL A 305 8.88 2.11 1.03
C VAL A 305 9.60 2.12 -0.32
N ALA A 306 10.89 2.48 -0.34
CA ALA A 306 11.67 2.52 -1.58
C ALA A 306 11.79 1.13 -2.23
N SER A 307 12.03 0.08 -1.42
CA SER A 307 12.03 -1.30 -1.89
C SER A 307 10.68 -1.73 -2.45
N ARG A 308 9.56 -1.37 -1.79
CA ARG A 308 8.21 -1.64 -2.31
C ARG A 308 8.00 -0.99 -3.68
N VAL A 309 8.36 0.28 -3.84
CA VAL A 309 8.22 0.99 -5.12
C VAL A 309 9.08 0.33 -6.20
N ALA A 310 10.36 0.05 -5.92
CA ALA A 310 11.28 -0.57 -6.88
C ALA A 310 10.76 -1.91 -7.43
N ASN A 311 10.06 -2.68 -6.61
CA ASN A 311 9.56 -4.02 -6.94
C ASN A 311 8.08 -4.04 -7.37
N SER A 312 7.44 -2.88 -7.52
CA SER A 312 6.04 -2.80 -7.96
C SER A 312 5.94 -2.43 -9.43
N SER A 313 4.90 -2.93 -10.10
CA SER A 313 4.53 -2.42 -11.43
C SER A 313 3.75 -1.11 -11.26
N PRO A 314 4.14 -0.01 -11.92
CA PRO A 314 3.47 1.28 -11.77
C PRO A 314 1.96 1.23 -12.01
N LEU A 315 1.17 1.74 -11.05
CA LEU A 315 -0.29 1.81 -11.12
C LEU A 315 -1.00 0.47 -11.39
N ALA A 316 -0.40 -0.67 -11.05
CA ALA A 316 -0.96 -2.01 -11.30
C ALA A 316 -2.35 -2.23 -10.69
N LEU A 317 -2.67 -1.51 -9.62
CA LEU A 317 -3.97 -1.58 -8.95
C LEU A 317 -5.06 -0.79 -9.67
N SER A 318 -4.67 0.27 -10.40
CA SER A 318 -5.61 1.20 -11.03
C SER A 318 -6.44 0.50 -12.11
N PRO A 319 -7.78 0.64 -12.12
CA PRO A 319 -8.61 0.13 -13.21
C PRO A 319 -8.58 0.99 -14.47
N SER A 320 -8.16 2.25 -14.36
CA SER A 320 -8.12 3.19 -15.48
C SER A 320 -7.07 4.26 -15.24
N VAL A 321 -6.16 4.42 -16.20
CA VAL A 321 -5.07 5.39 -16.20
C VAL A 321 -5.26 6.33 -17.40
N PRO A 322 -5.14 7.67 -17.24
CA PRO A 322 -5.21 8.62 -18.34
C PRO A 322 -4.28 8.22 -19.49
N ALA A 323 -4.74 8.39 -20.73
CA ALA A 323 -4.06 7.86 -21.92
C ALA A 323 -2.60 8.30 -22.01
N GLY A 324 -2.32 9.61 -21.87
CA GLY A 324 -0.96 10.13 -21.87
C GLY A 324 -0.05 9.50 -20.82
N LEU A 325 -0.54 9.33 -19.59
CA LEU A 325 0.22 8.70 -18.52
C LEU A 325 0.47 7.21 -18.81
N ARG A 326 -0.58 6.48 -19.23
CA ARG A 326 -0.48 5.07 -19.60
C ARG A 326 0.52 4.85 -20.75
N ASP A 327 0.47 5.69 -21.76
CA ASP A 327 1.31 5.57 -22.96
C ASP A 327 2.78 5.91 -22.62
N TRP A 328 3.00 6.93 -21.78
CA TRP A 328 4.35 7.22 -21.25
C TRP A 328 4.90 6.06 -20.42
N LEU A 329 4.13 5.54 -19.46
CA LEU A 329 4.50 4.36 -18.66
C LEU A 329 4.87 3.19 -19.57
N GLY A 330 3.94 2.82 -20.46
CA GLY A 330 4.03 1.75 -21.46
C GLY A 330 4.81 0.52 -20.98
N GLY A 331 4.34 -0.06 -19.87
CA GLY A 331 4.81 -1.33 -19.30
C GLY A 331 6.13 -1.30 -18.53
N ARG A 332 6.79 -0.13 -18.40
CA ARG A 332 8.09 -0.02 -17.74
C ARG A 332 8.00 -0.14 -16.21
N SER A 333 9.06 -0.68 -15.62
CA SER A 333 9.28 -0.75 -14.19
C SER A 333 9.62 0.62 -13.58
N TYR A 334 9.43 0.80 -12.27
CA TYR A 334 9.85 2.02 -11.60
C TYR A 334 11.34 2.34 -11.83
N PRO A 335 12.31 1.41 -11.69
CA PRO A 335 13.72 1.69 -11.99
C PRO A 335 13.96 2.32 -13.38
N GLU A 336 13.26 1.87 -14.43
CA GLU A 336 13.36 2.48 -15.76
C GLU A 336 12.76 3.90 -15.80
N LEU A 337 11.65 4.14 -15.09
CA LEU A 337 11.05 5.47 -14.97
C LEU A 337 11.94 6.44 -14.18
N PHE A 338 12.59 5.97 -13.12
CA PHE A 338 13.58 6.76 -12.36
C PHE A 338 14.82 7.03 -13.21
N GLN A 339 15.26 6.07 -14.03
CA GLN A 339 16.35 6.28 -14.99
C GLN A 339 16.03 7.39 -15.98
N GLU A 340 14.80 7.47 -16.48
CA GLU A 340 14.35 8.56 -17.37
C GLU A 340 14.24 9.91 -16.65
N ALA A 341 13.70 9.93 -15.42
CA ALA A 341 13.42 11.17 -14.69
C ALA A 341 14.66 11.77 -13.98
N PHE A 342 15.58 10.93 -13.52
CA PHE A 342 16.72 11.33 -12.69
C PHE A 342 18.08 10.90 -13.26
N GLY A 343 18.12 10.19 -14.39
CA GLY A 343 19.36 9.67 -14.96
C GLY A 343 19.96 8.50 -14.16
N SER A 344 19.21 7.91 -13.23
CA SER A 344 19.62 6.77 -12.42
C SER A 344 18.44 5.87 -12.10
N SER A 345 18.63 4.55 -12.21
CA SER A 345 17.60 3.55 -11.94
C SER A 345 17.32 3.31 -10.46
N GLU A 346 18.13 3.88 -9.55
CA GLU A 346 17.91 3.66 -8.12
C GLU A 346 16.64 4.39 -7.66
N VAL A 347 15.76 3.64 -7.01
CA VAL A 347 14.57 4.16 -6.34
C VAL A 347 14.95 4.49 -4.90
N THR A 348 15.00 5.78 -4.57
CA THR A 348 15.39 6.26 -3.24
C THR A 348 14.30 7.12 -2.61
N PRO A 349 14.25 7.26 -1.28
CA PRO A 349 13.29 8.15 -0.61
C PRO A 349 13.37 9.59 -1.12
N VAL A 350 14.59 10.08 -1.35
CA VAL A 350 14.85 11.42 -1.91
C VAL A 350 14.19 11.58 -3.27
N ARG A 351 14.42 10.65 -4.21
CA ARG A 351 13.87 10.76 -5.56
C ARG A 351 12.36 10.54 -5.61
N ILE A 352 11.81 9.70 -4.73
CA ILE A 352 10.36 9.55 -4.56
C ILE A 352 9.74 10.89 -4.15
N ALA A 353 10.32 11.53 -3.11
CA ALA A 353 9.85 12.83 -2.62
C ALA A 353 9.99 13.93 -3.68
N GLU A 354 11.13 14.00 -4.38
CA GLU A 354 11.38 14.97 -5.45
C GLU A 354 10.41 14.80 -6.63
N ALA A 355 10.10 13.56 -7.03
CA ALA A 355 9.15 13.29 -8.10
C ALA A 355 7.74 13.75 -7.72
N ILE A 356 7.24 13.32 -6.55
CA ILE A 356 5.91 13.71 -6.05
C ILE A 356 5.81 15.23 -5.91
N ALA A 357 6.82 15.87 -5.31
CA ALA A 357 6.88 17.33 -5.17
C ALA A 357 6.88 18.04 -6.54
N THR A 358 7.58 17.48 -7.54
CA THR A 358 7.56 18.02 -8.91
C THR A 358 6.17 17.98 -9.51
N PHE A 359 5.43 16.89 -9.32
CA PHE A 359 4.03 16.80 -9.75
C PHE A 359 3.16 17.84 -9.03
N GLU A 360 3.25 17.94 -7.70
CA GLU A 360 2.45 18.90 -6.92
C GLU A 360 2.70 20.37 -7.33
N ARG A 361 3.92 20.73 -7.76
CA ARG A 361 4.22 22.06 -8.32
C ARG A 361 3.47 22.37 -9.62
N THR A 362 2.95 21.37 -10.32
CA THR A 362 2.14 21.60 -11.53
C THR A 362 0.67 21.92 -11.21
N LEU A 363 0.25 21.77 -9.95
CA LEU A 363 -1.16 21.78 -9.52
C LEU A 363 -1.55 23.13 -8.92
N TYR A 364 -1.52 24.17 -9.75
CA TYR A 364 -1.92 25.53 -9.37
C TYR A 364 -3.17 25.99 -10.13
N SER A 365 -4.04 26.72 -9.45
CA SER A 365 -5.39 27.04 -9.91
C SER A 365 -5.52 28.49 -10.39
N ASP A 366 -4.92 28.80 -11.54
CA ASP A 366 -4.79 30.16 -12.09
C ASP A 366 -5.92 30.63 -13.03
N ARG A 367 -7.08 29.94 -13.05
CA ARG A 367 -8.21 30.24 -13.95
C ARG A 367 -9.57 30.33 -13.22
N THR A 368 -9.58 30.82 -11.99
CA THR A 368 -10.84 31.09 -11.26
C THR A 368 -11.62 32.24 -11.90
N ALA A 369 -12.92 32.37 -11.62
CA ALA A 369 -13.70 33.52 -12.09
C ALA A 369 -13.15 34.85 -11.55
N PHE A 370 -12.56 34.84 -10.35
CA PHE A 370 -11.80 35.97 -9.82
C PHE A 370 -10.59 36.32 -10.70
N ASP A 371 -9.81 35.34 -11.15
CA ASP A 371 -8.66 35.58 -12.02
C ASP A 371 -9.09 36.18 -13.38
N LEU A 372 -10.22 35.75 -13.94
CA LEU A 372 -10.77 36.32 -15.17
C LEU A 372 -11.25 37.76 -14.96
N SER A 373 -11.87 38.06 -13.81
CA SER A 373 -12.34 39.40 -13.46
C SER A 373 -11.19 40.39 -13.23
N VAL A 374 -10.15 39.99 -12.50
CA VAL A 374 -8.93 40.82 -12.30
C VAL A 374 -8.26 41.16 -13.63
N GLN A 375 -8.34 40.25 -14.59
CA GLN A 375 -7.80 40.44 -15.93
C GLN A 375 -8.76 41.17 -16.90
N GLN A 376 -9.92 41.62 -16.41
CA GLN A 376 -10.98 42.27 -17.20
C GLN A 376 -11.45 41.43 -18.40
N ILE A 377 -11.43 40.11 -18.27
CA ILE A 377 -11.90 39.18 -19.30
C ILE A 377 -13.41 38.94 -19.13
N THR A 378 -13.80 38.55 -17.91
CA THR A 378 -15.19 38.27 -17.55
C THR A 378 -15.46 38.86 -16.17
N PRO A 379 -16.46 39.75 -16.01
CA PRO A 379 -16.78 40.32 -14.69
C PRO A 379 -17.39 39.26 -13.76
N LEU A 380 -17.20 39.43 -12.45
CA LEU A 380 -17.92 38.66 -11.44
C LEU A 380 -19.43 38.95 -11.45
N GLY A 381 -20.22 38.01 -10.96
CA GLY A 381 -21.65 38.22 -10.71
C GLY A 381 -21.89 39.21 -9.57
N ALA A 382 -23.09 39.83 -9.54
CA ALA A 382 -23.37 40.92 -8.60
C ALA A 382 -23.20 40.55 -7.11
N ALA A 383 -23.57 39.32 -6.71
CA ALA A 383 -23.38 38.84 -5.35
C ALA A 383 -21.89 38.61 -5.02
N GLU A 384 -21.14 38.04 -5.96
CA GLU A 384 -19.69 37.83 -5.84
C GLU A 384 -18.94 39.15 -5.76
N THR A 385 -19.33 40.17 -6.53
CA THR A 385 -18.76 41.52 -6.44
C THR A 385 -19.01 42.16 -5.07
N ARG A 386 -20.23 42.07 -4.53
CA ARG A 386 -20.52 42.56 -3.18
C ARG A 386 -19.75 41.78 -2.11
N GLY A 387 -19.65 40.46 -2.26
CA GLY A 387 -18.88 39.58 -1.40
C GLY A 387 -17.39 39.91 -1.39
N GLN A 388 -16.81 40.14 -2.57
CA GLN A 388 -15.44 40.60 -2.74
C GLN A 388 -15.22 41.93 -2.02
N GLY A 389 -16.17 42.87 -2.08
CA GLY A 389 -16.09 44.16 -1.37
C GLY A 389 -16.11 44.04 0.16
N ILE A 390 -16.62 42.94 0.71
CA ILE A 390 -16.59 42.62 2.14
C ILE A 390 -15.24 41.96 2.51
N PHE A 391 -14.67 41.19 1.60
CA PHE A 391 -13.46 40.42 1.84
C PHE A 391 -12.18 41.28 1.75
N SER A 392 -11.42 41.39 2.85
CA SER A 392 -10.09 42.00 2.83
C SER A 392 -9.05 41.00 2.33
N THR A 393 -8.23 41.40 1.38
CA THR A 393 -7.39 40.46 0.62
C THR A 393 -6.00 40.25 1.25
N ALA A 394 -5.43 39.05 1.04
CA ALA A 394 -4.08 38.66 1.46
C ALA A 394 -3.29 38.10 0.26
N GLY A 395 -3.17 38.89 -0.80
CA GLY A 395 -2.48 38.49 -2.04
C GLY A 395 -3.24 37.49 -2.90
N SER A 396 -2.56 36.94 -3.91
CA SER A 396 -3.18 36.09 -4.95
C SER A 396 -3.65 34.72 -4.47
N LEU A 397 -3.19 34.25 -3.31
CA LEU A 397 -3.61 32.99 -2.68
C LEU A 397 -4.71 33.16 -1.64
N PHE A 398 -5.09 34.40 -1.32
CA PHE A 398 -6.00 34.71 -0.22
C PHE A 398 -5.50 34.12 1.11
N SER A 399 -4.19 34.16 1.32
CA SER A 399 -3.52 33.62 2.50
C SER A 399 -2.24 34.42 2.76
N ASP A 400 -1.97 34.71 4.02
CA ASP A 400 -0.72 35.31 4.47
C ASP A 400 0.39 34.25 4.73
N ASN A 401 0.05 32.95 4.59
CA ASN A 401 0.90 31.81 4.95
C ASN A 401 1.41 31.83 6.41
N ALA A 402 0.84 32.68 7.26
CA ALA A 402 1.21 32.80 8.66
C ALA A 402 0.43 31.79 9.51
N PHE A 403 0.71 31.79 10.81
CA PHE A 403 0.08 30.91 11.79
C PHE A 403 -0.73 31.75 12.76
N HIS A 404 -1.98 31.37 12.97
CA HIS A 404 -2.89 32.08 13.86
C HIS A 404 -3.69 31.09 14.70
N ASN A 405 -3.95 31.46 15.95
CA ASN A 405 -5.02 30.86 16.73
C ASN A 405 -6.28 31.70 16.50
N ILE A 406 -7.32 31.06 15.96
CA ILE A 406 -8.59 31.73 15.63
C ILE A 406 -9.75 31.28 16.53
N GLY A 407 -9.49 30.43 17.52
CA GLY A 407 -10.53 30.00 18.47
C GLY A 407 -11.52 29.00 17.90
N VAL A 408 -11.08 28.06 17.05
CA VAL A 408 -11.94 26.95 16.54
C VAL A 408 -12.24 25.92 17.65
N ARG A 409 -11.24 25.62 18.49
CA ARG A 409 -11.34 24.64 19.57
C ARG A 409 -10.42 24.99 20.75
N PRO A 410 -10.61 24.39 21.94
CA PRO A 410 -9.71 24.58 23.08
C PRO A 410 -8.26 24.20 22.76
N GLN A 411 -7.33 25.00 23.25
CA GLN A 411 -5.88 24.82 23.07
C GLN A 411 -5.32 23.50 23.64
N THR A 412 -6.06 22.88 24.57
CA THR A 412 -5.68 21.62 25.22
C THR A 412 -5.94 20.39 24.35
N GLU A 413 -6.77 20.50 23.32
CA GLU A 413 -7.16 19.37 22.46
C GLU A 413 -6.22 19.19 21.28
N ASP A 414 -5.72 20.28 20.70
CA ASP A 414 -4.65 20.26 19.70
C ASP A 414 -3.74 21.49 19.85
N THR A 415 -2.49 21.25 20.24
CA THR A 415 -1.51 22.31 20.48
C THR A 415 -0.92 22.92 19.21
N GLY A 416 -1.20 22.35 18.02
CA GLY A 416 -0.85 22.96 16.75
C GLY A 416 0.65 23.22 16.58
N ARG A 417 0.99 24.42 16.14
CA ARG A 417 2.37 24.89 15.90
C ARG A 417 3.32 24.78 17.09
N PHE A 418 2.81 24.75 18.32
CA PHE A 418 3.63 24.48 19.50
C PHE A 418 4.43 23.18 19.37
N GLN A 419 3.86 22.14 18.75
CA GLN A 419 4.54 20.85 18.55
C GLN A 419 5.80 20.95 17.69
N VAL A 420 5.88 21.97 16.84
CA VAL A 420 7.02 22.21 15.94
C VAL A 420 8.06 23.12 16.58
N THR A 421 7.63 24.04 17.45
CA THR A 421 8.47 25.16 17.90
C THR A 421 8.81 25.16 19.38
N GLY A 422 8.06 24.44 20.21
CA GLY A 422 8.19 24.46 21.67
C GLY A 422 7.84 25.80 22.32
N ASN A 423 7.38 26.81 21.57
CA ASN A 423 7.06 28.13 22.10
C ASN A 423 5.59 28.19 22.53
N ALA A 424 5.35 28.40 23.82
CA ALA A 424 4.00 28.44 24.41
C ALA A 424 3.08 29.50 23.75
N ASN A 425 3.63 30.56 23.17
CA ASN A 425 2.84 31.55 22.43
C ASN A 425 2.25 31.00 21.12
N ASN A 426 2.72 29.85 20.64
CA ASN A 426 2.24 29.21 19.41
C ASN A 426 1.23 28.07 19.66
N ILE A 427 0.73 27.91 20.89
CA ILE A 427 -0.25 26.87 21.22
C ILE A 427 -1.57 27.17 20.47
N GLY A 428 -2.09 26.14 19.79
CA GLY A 428 -3.34 26.21 19.03
C GLY A 428 -3.25 27.04 17.75
N GLU A 429 -2.05 27.48 17.34
CA GLU A 429 -1.88 28.17 16.08
C GLU A 429 -1.78 27.18 14.91
N PHE A 430 -2.48 27.51 13.82
CA PHE A 430 -2.44 26.77 12.57
C PHE A 430 -2.22 27.69 11.39
N ARG A 431 -1.62 27.15 10.34
CA ARG A 431 -1.30 27.89 9.13
C ARG A 431 -2.58 28.31 8.41
N THR A 432 -2.66 29.57 7.99
CA THR A 432 -3.71 30.07 7.07
C THR A 432 -3.64 29.32 5.73
N PRO A 433 -4.64 28.50 5.36
CA PRO A 433 -4.65 27.82 4.07
C PRO A 433 -5.01 28.79 2.93
N SER A 434 -4.63 28.46 1.69
CA SER A 434 -5.17 29.15 0.50
C SER A 434 -6.69 28.99 0.44
N LEU A 435 -7.40 30.08 0.15
CA LEU A 435 -8.86 30.04 -0.05
C LEU A 435 -9.25 29.78 -1.52
N ARG A 436 -8.28 29.63 -2.43
CA ARG A 436 -8.59 29.10 -3.77
C ARG A 436 -9.23 27.72 -3.65
N ASN A 437 -10.29 27.49 -4.41
CA ASN A 437 -11.13 26.29 -4.42
C ASN A 437 -11.80 25.96 -3.07
N VAL A 438 -11.92 26.92 -2.13
CA VAL A 438 -12.52 26.67 -0.81
C VAL A 438 -14.00 26.26 -0.89
N GLY A 439 -14.70 26.68 -1.95
CA GLY A 439 -16.07 26.25 -2.24
C GLY A 439 -16.27 24.74 -2.38
N LEU A 440 -15.20 23.99 -2.68
CA LEU A 440 -15.23 22.55 -2.94
C LEU A 440 -14.75 21.70 -1.75
N ARG A 441 -14.27 22.32 -0.67
CA ARG A 441 -13.38 21.67 0.32
C ARG A 441 -14.05 21.25 1.64
N GLY A 442 -15.36 21.39 1.77
CA GLY A 442 -16.05 21.02 3.01
C GLY A 442 -15.72 19.58 3.46
N PRO A 443 -15.68 19.29 4.77
CA PRO A 443 -15.77 20.23 5.90
C PRO A 443 -14.51 21.08 6.09
N TYR A 444 -14.59 22.06 6.98
CA TYR A 444 -13.63 23.16 7.14
C TYR A 444 -12.84 23.08 8.45
N PHE A 445 -11.77 23.88 8.52
CA PHE A 445 -10.78 23.91 9.60
C PHE A 445 -9.93 22.63 9.72
N HIS A 446 -9.01 22.62 10.69
CA HIS A 446 -8.01 21.58 10.88
C HIS A 446 -8.62 20.28 11.45
N ASP A 447 -9.80 20.38 12.04
CA ASP A 447 -10.57 19.32 12.69
C ASP A 447 -11.81 18.89 11.87
N GLY A 448 -12.14 19.57 10.77
CA GLY A 448 -13.34 19.27 10.00
C GLY A 448 -14.64 19.62 10.72
N HIS A 449 -14.60 20.58 11.65
CA HIS A 449 -15.73 20.88 12.54
C HIS A 449 -16.97 21.43 11.82
N PHE A 450 -16.81 22.31 10.83
CA PHE A 450 -17.94 22.87 10.08
C PHE A 450 -18.11 22.24 8.70
N GLN A 451 -19.34 21.91 8.33
CA GLN A 451 -19.64 21.27 7.05
C GLN A 451 -19.72 22.28 5.90
N THR A 452 -20.14 23.51 6.17
CA THR A 452 -20.52 24.51 5.17
C THR A 452 -19.76 25.84 5.31
N LEU A 453 -19.66 26.59 4.21
CA LEU A 453 -19.07 27.94 4.24
C LEU A 453 -19.94 28.92 5.03
N GLU A 454 -21.25 28.70 5.06
CA GLU A 454 -22.20 29.46 5.85
C GLU A 454 -21.86 29.38 7.34
N GLU A 455 -21.55 28.19 7.84
CA GLU A 455 -21.10 27.99 9.23
C GLU A 455 -19.74 28.65 9.49
N VAL A 456 -18.80 28.56 8.54
CA VAL A 456 -17.50 29.25 8.63
C VAL A 456 -17.68 30.77 8.70
N VAL A 457 -18.52 31.35 7.84
CA VAL A 457 -18.80 32.79 7.87
C VAL A 457 -19.51 33.19 9.15
N ALA A 458 -20.46 32.39 9.63
CA ALA A 458 -21.12 32.62 10.91
C ALA A 458 -20.14 32.56 12.09
N PHE A 459 -19.12 31.68 12.03
CA PHE A 459 -18.05 31.55 13.03
C PHE A 459 -17.23 32.84 13.14
N TYR A 460 -16.74 33.36 12.02
CA TYR A 460 -16.03 34.63 12.04
C TYR A 460 -16.95 35.79 12.43
N ASN A 461 -18.22 35.78 12.00
CA ASN A 461 -19.15 36.87 12.30
C ASN A 461 -19.44 37.02 13.81
N ARG A 462 -19.42 35.92 14.58
CA ARG A 462 -19.58 35.93 16.04
C ARG A 462 -18.27 36.07 16.82
N GLY A 463 -17.12 36.07 16.13
CA GLY A 463 -15.81 36.34 16.72
C GLY A 463 -15.06 35.10 17.24
N GLY A 464 -15.28 33.92 16.66
CA GLY A 464 -14.71 32.67 17.14
C GLY A 464 -15.52 32.03 18.27
N ASP A 465 -15.21 30.78 18.60
CA ASP A 465 -15.96 29.99 19.59
C ASP A 465 -15.21 29.81 20.92
N PHE A 466 -13.88 29.88 20.89
CA PHE A 466 -13.02 29.72 22.06
C PHE A 466 -12.02 30.86 22.17
N ASP A 467 -11.85 31.38 23.38
CA ASP A 467 -10.89 32.46 23.66
C ASP A 467 -9.57 31.92 24.23
N ALA A 468 -8.46 32.59 23.93
CA ALA A 468 -7.13 32.26 24.46
C ALA A 468 -6.19 33.48 24.42
N PRO A 469 -5.15 33.53 25.29
CA PRO A 469 -4.27 34.71 25.42
C PRO A 469 -3.51 35.11 24.14
N ASN A 470 -3.30 34.17 23.20
CA ASN A 470 -2.58 34.42 21.94
C ASN A 470 -3.52 34.64 20.74
N ILE A 471 -4.83 34.77 20.95
CA ILE A 471 -5.76 35.16 19.87
C ILE A 471 -5.62 36.66 19.60
N ASN A 472 -5.48 37.02 18.32
CA ASN A 472 -5.46 38.41 17.91
C ASN A 472 -6.89 38.96 17.77
N HIS A 473 -7.42 39.57 18.82
CA HIS A 473 -8.78 40.16 18.83
C HIS A 473 -8.97 41.38 17.90
N ASN A 474 -7.91 41.86 17.25
CA ASN A 474 -8.08 42.82 16.15
C ASN A 474 -8.60 42.14 14.88
N LEU A 475 -8.31 40.84 14.71
CA LEU A 475 -8.72 40.02 13.58
C LEU A 475 -9.95 39.19 13.93
N ILE A 476 -9.95 38.56 15.10
CA ILE A 476 -11.01 37.65 15.56
C ILE A 476 -11.88 38.37 16.58
N ARG A 477 -13.02 38.89 16.11
CA ARG A 477 -14.00 39.65 16.90
C ARG A 477 -15.36 39.61 16.20
N PRO A 478 -16.48 39.88 16.89
CA PRO A 478 -17.77 40.03 16.23
C PRO A 478 -17.70 41.05 15.08
N LEU A 479 -18.13 40.64 13.89
CA LEU A 479 -18.02 41.46 12.66
C LEU A 479 -19.30 42.24 12.36
N GLY A 480 -20.45 41.80 12.88
CA GLY A 480 -21.74 42.48 12.69
C GLY A 480 -22.26 42.43 11.25
N LEU A 481 -21.87 41.41 10.47
CA LEU A 481 -22.33 41.22 9.09
C LEU A 481 -23.81 40.88 9.06
N SER A 482 -24.57 41.62 8.26
CA SER A 482 -25.98 41.32 7.96
C SER A 482 -26.13 39.98 7.23
N PRO A 483 -27.32 39.33 7.26
CA PRO A 483 -27.56 38.09 6.52
C PRO A 483 -27.22 38.18 5.03
N GLN A 484 -27.50 39.32 4.40
CA GLN A 484 -27.16 39.56 2.99
C GLN A 484 -25.64 39.61 2.78
N GLN A 485 -24.90 40.30 3.66
CA GLN A 485 -23.44 40.35 3.58
C GLN A 485 -22.80 38.98 3.78
N GLN A 486 -23.32 38.18 4.70
CA GLN A 486 -22.86 36.79 4.88
C GLN A 486 -23.11 35.96 3.62
N SER A 487 -24.31 36.05 3.03
CA SER A 487 -24.63 35.34 1.78
C SER A 487 -23.77 35.79 0.60
N ASP A 488 -23.52 37.10 0.45
CA ASP A 488 -22.68 37.64 -0.62
C ASP A 488 -21.22 37.19 -0.45
N LEU A 489 -20.70 37.18 0.78
CA LEU A 489 -19.36 36.66 1.08
C LEU A 489 -19.23 35.17 0.75
N VAL A 490 -20.23 34.36 1.11
CA VAL A 490 -20.26 32.93 0.74
C VAL A 490 -20.27 32.76 -0.78
N ALA A 491 -21.07 33.56 -1.52
CA ALA A 491 -21.09 33.50 -2.97
C ALA A 491 -19.71 33.78 -3.59
N PHE A 492 -19.00 34.79 -3.08
CA PHE A 492 -17.62 35.08 -3.49
C PHE A 492 -16.68 33.90 -3.21
N LEU A 493 -16.65 33.39 -1.97
CA LEU A 493 -15.76 32.28 -1.60
C LEU A 493 -16.05 30.99 -2.37
N ARG A 494 -17.32 30.67 -2.59
CA ARG A 494 -17.75 29.43 -3.24
C ARG A 494 -17.52 29.45 -4.74
N ASN A 495 -17.92 30.55 -5.40
CA ASN A 495 -18.00 30.58 -6.85
C ASN A 495 -16.80 31.30 -7.47
N ALA A 496 -16.45 32.49 -6.96
CA ALA A 496 -15.42 33.32 -7.57
C ALA A 496 -14.02 32.70 -7.45
N LEU A 497 -13.77 31.91 -6.40
CA LEU A 497 -12.47 31.31 -6.11
C LEU A 497 -12.30 29.86 -6.61
N SER A 498 -13.28 29.31 -7.33
CA SER A 498 -13.22 27.94 -7.85
C SER A 498 -12.70 27.91 -9.28
N ASP A 499 -11.68 27.09 -9.54
CA ASP A 499 -11.13 26.89 -10.89
C ASP A 499 -11.91 25.81 -11.63
N PRO A 500 -12.46 26.08 -12.83
CA PRO A 500 -13.24 25.11 -13.57
C PRO A 500 -12.51 23.79 -13.87
N ARG A 501 -11.18 23.81 -14.00
CA ARG A 501 -10.38 22.60 -14.22
C ARG A 501 -10.32 21.72 -12.97
N VAL A 502 -10.27 22.35 -11.80
CA VAL A 502 -10.30 21.64 -10.50
C VAL A 502 -11.66 20.98 -10.31
N VAL A 503 -12.75 21.71 -10.60
CA VAL A 503 -14.13 21.20 -10.53
C VAL A 503 -14.31 20.00 -11.46
N ALA A 504 -13.84 20.12 -12.70
CA ALA A 504 -14.01 19.09 -13.73
C ALA A 504 -12.98 17.95 -13.63
N GLY A 505 -11.92 18.09 -12.84
CA GLY A 505 -10.80 17.13 -12.82
C GLY A 505 -10.09 17.03 -14.16
N THR A 506 -9.99 18.13 -14.92
CA THR A 506 -9.27 18.17 -16.20
C THR A 506 -7.81 18.57 -16.00
N ALA A 507 -6.96 18.29 -16.98
CA ALA A 507 -5.53 18.54 -16.89
C ALA A 507 -5.20 19.97 -16.38
N PRO A 508 -4.24 20.13 -15.45
CA PRO A 508 -3.34 19.09 -14.91
C PRO A 508 -3.91 18.28 -13.73
N PHE A 509 -5.19 18.46 -13.38
CA PHE A 509 -5.85 17.82 -12.23
C PHE A 509 -6.49 16.46 -12.57
N ASP A 510 -6.33 15.99 -13.81
CA ASP A 510 -6.75 14.67 -14.24
C ASP A 510 -5.93 13.57 -13.52
N ARG A 511 -6.53 12.39 -13.37
CA ARG A 511 -5.97 11.34 -12.51
C ARG A 511 -6.35 9.93 -12.96
N PRO A 512 -5.56 8.92 -12.56
CA PRO A 512 -6.02 7.55 -12.50
C PRO A 512 -7.24 7.39 -11.58
N THR A 513 -8.06 6.39 -11.89
CA THR A 513 -9.04 5.85 -10.92
C THR A 513 -8.29 4.98 -9.93
N LEU A 514 -8.61 5.06 -8.64
CA LEU A 514 -7.98 4.25 -7.60
C LEU A 514 -8.62 2.86 -7.53
N TYR A 515 -7.90 1.86 -7.00
CA TYR A 515 -8.48 0.55 -6.74
C TYR A 515 -9.57 0.65 -5.68
N SER A 516 -9.35 1.44 -4.63
CA SER A 516 -10.32 1.69 -3.55
C SER A 516 -11.64 2.32 -4.02
N GLU A 517 -11.67 2.93 -5.20
CA GLU A 517 -12.88 3.52 -5.82
C GLU A 517 -13.63 2.55 -6.73
N SER A 518 -13.13 1.34 -6.92
CA SER A 518 -13.56 0.42 -7.96
C SER A 518 -14.27 -0.82 -7.42
N ASN A 519 -14.93 -1.55 -8.33
CA ASN A 519 -15.52 -2.86 -8.02
C ASN A 519 -14.48 -3.99 -7.87
N ARG A 520 -13.18 -3.69 -7.94
CA ARG A 520 -12.10 -4.64 -7.64
C ARG A 520 -11.94 -4.88 -6.14
N VAL A 521 -12.41 -3.97 -5.30
CA VAL A 521 -12.45 -4.17 -3.83
C VAL A 521 -13.36 -5.37 -3.53
N PRO A 522 -12.94 -6.33 -2.66
CA PRO A 522 -13.82 -7.41 -2.25
C PRO A 522 -15.14 -6.89 -1.70
N GLN A 523 -16.24 -7.54 -2.08
CA GLN A 523 -17.60 -7.13 -1.72
C GLN A 523 -18.18 -8.10 -0.71
N ILE A 524 -18.70 -7.61 0.41
CA ILE A 524 -19.47 -8.43 1.36
C ILE A 524 -20.81 -8.80 0.72
N THR A 525 -21.14 -10.09 0.70
CA THR A 525 -22.34 -10.66 0.07
C THR A 525 -23.06 -11.65 0.99
N GLY A 526 -24.38 -11.78 0.81
CA GLY A 526 -25.19 -12.76 1.53
C GLY A 526 -25.33 -12.50 3.03
N SER A 527 -25.84 -13.50 3.75
CA SER A 527 -26.06 -13.46 5.20
C SER A 527 -25.10 -14.38 5.95
N GLY A 528 -24.88 -14.12 7.24
CA GLY A 528 -24.20 -15.03 8.16
C GLY A 528 -25.16 -15.80 9.06
N THR A 529 -24.62 -16.63 9.95
CA THR A 529 -25.37 -17.33 11.00
C THR A 529 -24.85 -16.90 12.38
N GLN A 530 -25.77 -16.71 13.31
CA GLN A 530 -25.47 -16.27 14.66
C GLN A 530 -24.83 -17.38 15.50
N GLY A 531 -23.91 -17.00 16.38
CA GLY A 531 -23.37 -17.81 17.45
C GLY A 531 -23.82 -17.34 18.84
N ALA A 532 -22.95 -17.54 19.82
CA ALA A 532 -23.14 -17.14 21.20
C ALA A 532 -23.48 -15.66 21.33
N GLY A 533 -24.45 -15.35 22.20
CA GLY A 533 -24.94 -13.99 22.41
C GLY A 533 -25.70 -13.38 21.23
N GLY A 534 -26.06 -14.19 20.21
CA GLY A 534 -26.73 -13.69 19.00
C GLY A 534 -25.79 -12.96 18.02
N ASN A 535 -24.47 -13.06 18.23
CA ASN A 535 -23.49 -12.37 17.41
C ASN A 535 -23.25 -13.10 16.09
N ILE A 536 -23.24 -12.35 14.98
CA ILE A 536 -22.83 -12.86 13.67
C ILE A 536 -21.38 -12.41 13.44
N PRO A 537 -20.43 -13.35 13.18
CA PRO A 537 -19.05 -13.01 12.82
C PRO A 537 -19.01 -12.04 11.63
N GLN A 538 -18.21 -11.00 11.73
CA GLN A 538 -18.08 -9.96 10.69
C GLN A 538 -16.77 -10.15 9.94
N ALA A 539 -16.85 -10.38 8.63
CA ALA A 539 -15.67 -10.49 7.77
C ALA A 539 -15.20 -9.10 7.31
N THR A 540 -13.88 -8.90 7.28
CA THR A 540 -13.23 -7.73 6.67
C THR A 540 -12.34 -8.21 5.53
N ALA A 541 -12.56 -7.66 4.34
CA ALA A 541 -11.79 -7.95 3.13
C ALA A 541 -11.73 -6.69 2.26
N ILE A 542 -10.60 -5.97 2.28
CA ILE A 542 -10.46 -4.70 1.54
C ILE A 542 -9.16 -4.60 0.71
N GLU A 543 -8.23 -5.53 0.90
CA GLU A 543 -6.96 -5.52 0.17
C GLU A 543 -7.10 -6.06 -1.25
N PRO A 544 -6.23 -5.65 -2.17
CA PRO A 544 -6.33 -6.07 -3.56
C PRO A 544 -6.00 -7.56 -3.73
N PRO A 545 -6.91 -8.36 -4.33
CA PRO A 545 -6.60 -9.70 -4.83
C PRO A 545 -5.78 -9.61 -6.14
N LEU A 546 -4.72 -8.80 -6.14
CA LEU A 546 -3.81 -8.64 -7.27
C LEU A 546 -2.98 -9.92 -7.42
N VAL A 547 -2.85 -10.43 -8.64
CA VAL A 547 -1.99 -11.58 -8.97
C VAL A 547 -0.56 -11.34 -8.49
N GLY A 548 0.04 -12.31 -7.80
CA GLY A 548 1.37 -12.17 -7.19
C GLY A 548 1.44 -11.30 -5.94
N ASN A 549 0.32 -10.79 -5.42
CA ASN A 549 0.32 -10.02 -4.18
C ASN A 549 0.74 -10.92 -3.00
N PRO A 550 1.88 -10.64 -2.32
CA PRO A 550 2.38 -11.47 -1.22
C PRO A 550 1.53 -11.40 0.06
N SER A 551 0.65 -10.40 0.16
CA SER A 551 -0.21 -10.18 1.32
C SER A 551 -1.56 -9.64 0.86
N PHE A 552 -2.54 -10.54 0.81
CA PHE A 552 -3.96 -10.26 0.70
C PHE A 552 -4.61 -10.67 2.03
N THR A 553 -4.89 -9.69 2.87
CA THR A 553 -5.31 -9.93 4.25
C THR A 553 -6.81 -9.95 4.41
N LEU A 554 -7.28 -10.96 5.13
CA LEU A 554 -8.69 -11.21 5.43
C LEU A 554 -8.84 -11.36 6.94
N ALA A 555 -9.88 -10.76 7.50
CA ALA A 555 -10.10 -10.78 8.94
C ALA A 555 -11.53 -11.13 9.32
N VAL A 556 -11.71 -11.54 10.56
CA VAL A 556 -13.01 -11.78 11.20
C VAL A 556 -13.04 -11.16 12.59
N SER A 557 -14.15 -10.50 12.93
CA SER A 557 -14.42 -9.94 14.25
C SER A 557 -15.85 -10.29 14.70
N ASN A 558 -16.27 -9.81 15.87
CA ASN A 558 -17.59 -10.08 16.42
C ASN A 558 -17.94 -11.58 16.55
N ALA A 559 -16.93 -12.41 16.79
CA ALA A 559 -17.04 -13.85 16.90
C ALA A 559 -16.88 -14.32 18.35
N LEU A 560 -16.89 -15.63 18.61
CA LEU A 560 -16.58 -16.20 19.93
C LEU A 560 -15.06 -16.17 20.18
N GLY A 561 -14.62 -15.45 21.22
CA GLY A 561 -13.21 -15.36 21.59
C GLY A 561 -12.65 -16.70 22.10
N GLY A 562 -11.43 -17.03 21.69
CA GLY A 562 -10.78 -18.32 21.98
C GLY A 562 -11.29 -19.49 21.13
N ALA A 563 -12.30 -19.28 20.29
CA ALA A 563 -12.80 -20.32 19.40
C ALA A 563 -11.85 -20.60 18.22
N GLN A 564 -11.90 -21.82 17.71
CA GLN A 564 -11.26 -22.13 16.44
C GLN A 564 -12.11 -21.60 15.28
N ALA A 565 -11.51 -20.80 14.43
CA ALA A 565 -12.09 -20.29 13.20
C ALA A 565 -11.40 -20.88 11.98
N VAL A 566 -12.17 -21.10 10.92
CA VAL A 566 -11.68 -21.59 9.62
C VAL A 566 -12.15 -20.63 8.55
N LEU A 567 -11.20 -20.00 7.86
CA LEU A 567 -11.43 -19.28 6.63
C LEU A 567 -11.47 -20.28 5.48
N VAL A 568 -12.54 -20.26 4.69
CA VAL A 568 -12.72 -21.10 3.50
C VAL A 568 -12.95 -20.16 2.31
N ILE A 569 -12.11 -20.27 1.28
CA ILE A 569 -12.21 -19.51 0.03
C ILE A 569 -12.32 -20.50 -1.14
N ASP A 570 -13.44 -20.44 -1.85
CA ASP A 570 -13.76 -21.37 -2.94
C ASP A 570 -14.31 -20.63 -4.17
N SER A 571 -14.30 -21.30 -5.30
CA SER A 571 -14.88 -20.91 -6.58
C SER A 571 -16.40 -20.69 -6.52
N ASN A 572 -17.07 -21.30 -5.54
CA ASN A 572 -18.49 -21.10 -5.23
C ASN A 572 -18.66 -20.62 -3.79
N ASP A 573 -19.79 -19.99 -3.46
CA ASP A 573 -20.09 -19.63 -2.07
C ASP A 573 -20.03 -20.89 -1.17
N PRO A 574 -19.14 -20.94 -0.15
CA PRO A 574 -19.03 -22.08 0.77
C PRO A 574 -20.33 -22.38 1.55
N GLY A 575 -21.28 -21.45 1.57
CA GLY A 575 -22.56 -21.57 2.23
C GLY A 575 -22.50 -21.37 3.74
N THR A 576 -23.68 -21.43 4.38
CA THR A 576 -23.86 -21.22 5.83
C THR A 576 -24.21 -22.52 6.57
N GLY A 577 -23.92 -23.67 5.96
CA GLY A 577 -24.24 -24.97 6.52
C GLY A 577 -23.57 -25.22 7.88
N PRO A 578 -24.09 -26.16 8.69
CA PRO A 578 -23.59 -26.43 10.04
C PRO A 578 -22.21 -27.13 10.05
N SER A 579 -21.74 -27.60 8.91
CA SER A 579 -20.44 -28.24 8.75
C SER A 579 -19.45 -27.32 8.03
N ILE A 580 -18.25 -27.18 8.59
CA ILE A 580 -17.14 -26.49 7.92
C ILE A 580 -16.71 -27.31 6.71
N PRO A 581 -16.66 -26.75 5.48
CA PRO A 581 -16.14 -27.44 4.31
C PRO A 581 -14.75 -28.03 4.55
N ALA A 582 -14.57 -29.28 4.11
CA ALA A 582 -13.31 -30.02 4.26
C ALA A 582 -12.22 -29.54 3.31
N THR A 583 -12.60 -29.02 2.15
CA THR A 583 -11.72 -28.54 1.09
C THR A 583 -12.10 -27.13 0.67
N ALA A 584 -11.19 -26.45 -0.02
CA ALA A 584 -11.42 -25.15 -0.63
C ALA A 584 -10.61 -25.05 -1.91
N SER A 585 -11.17 -24.50 -2.98
CA SER A 585 -10.47 -24.40 -4.28
C SER A 585 -9.34 -23.35 -4.29
N PHE A 586 -9.34 -22.39 -3.37
CA PHE A 586 -8.35 -21.32 -3.33
C PHE A 586 -7.55 -21.30 -2.02
N ALA A 587 -8.21 -21.21 -0.87
CA ALA A 587 -7.53 -21.22 0.43
C ALA A 587 -8.41 -21.78 1.54
N ARG A 588 -7.81 -22.53 2.46
CA ARG A 588 -8.43 -22.98 3.71
C ARG A 588 -7.46 -22.76 4.87
N ILE A 589 -7.76 -21.82 5.76
CA ILE A 589 -6.85 -21.42 6.84
C ILE A 589 -7.58 -21.61 8.18
N SER A 590 -6.93 -22.28 9.14
CA SER A 590 -7.46 -22.45 10.50
C SER A 590 -6.64 -21.63 11.48
N LEU A 591 -7.31 -20.90 12.38
CA LEU A 591 -6.66 -20.14 13.44
C LEU A 591 -7.52 -20.15 14.71
N THR A 592 -6.88 -19.86 15.84
CA THR A 592 -7.59 -19.61 17.10
C THR A 592 -7.83 -18.12 17.23
N LEU A 593 -9.09 -17.74 17.46
CA LEU A 593 -9.46 -16.33 17.62
C LEU A 593 -8.92 -15.78 18.94
N SER A 594 -8.40 -14.56 18.88
CA SER A 594 -8.06 -13.76 20.05
C SER A 594 -9.32 -13.26 20.76
N GLY A 595 -9.14 -12.74 21.98
CA GLY A 595 -10.25 -12.27 22.83
C GLY A 595 -10.92 -13.37 23.63
N SER A 596 -11.89 -13.01 24.47
CA SER A 596 -12.58 -13.93 25.37
C SER A 596 -14.08 -13.63 25.45
N GLY A 597 -14.91 -14.65 25.26
CA GLY A 597 -16.36 -14.53 25.34
C GLY A 597 -17.04 -14.16 24.01
N ALA A 598 -18.37 -14.09 24.05
CA ALA A 598 -19.21 -13.85 22.88
C ALA A 598 -19.03 -12.41 22.34
N GLY A 599 -18.87 -12.28 21.01
CA GLY A 599 -18.72 -10.99 20.32
C GLY A 599 -17.32 -10.36 20.44
N GLN A 600 -16.42 -10.94 21.25
CA GLN A 600 -15.07 -10.41 21.48
C GLN A 600 -13.99 -11.16 20.68
N GLY A 601 -14.39 -12.18 19.91
CA GLY A 601 -13.50 -12.98 19.09
C GLY A 601 -13.05 -12.27 17.83
N PHE A 602 -11.74 -12.24 17.57
CA PHE A 602 -11.18 -11.68 16.35
C PHE A 602 -9.92 -12.41 15.89
N GLY A 603 -9.63 -12.32 14.59
CA GLY A 603 -8.41 -12.86 13.99
C GLY A 603 -8.28 -12.45 12.54
N SER A 604 -7.08 -12.58 11.97
CA SER A 604 -6.83 -12.29 10.57
C SER A 604 -5.84 -13.29 9.98
N ALA A 605 -5.88 -13.45 8.67
CA ALA A 605 -4.97 -14.26 7.89
C ALA A 605 -4.51 -13.46 6.67
N SER A 606 -3.19 -13.39 6.47
CA SER A 606 -2.55 -12.79 5.30
C SER A 606 -2.16 -13.92 4.35
N LEU A 607 -2.58 -13.83 3.09
CA LEU A 607 -2.34 -14.89 2.10
C LEU A 607 -1.63 -14.36 0.84
N LEU A 608 -0.80 -15.21 0.24
CA LEU A 608 -0.23 -14.96 -1.08
C LEU A 608 -1.30 -15.21 -2.14
N VAL A 609 -1.56 -14.24 -3.01
CA VAL A 609 -2.27 -14.48 -4.27
C VAL A 609 -1.24 -15.01 -5.27
N PRO A 610 -1.34 -16.27 -5.74
CA PRO A 610 -0.31 -16.85 -6.59
C PRO A 610 -0.09 -16.03 -7.87
N ALA A 611 1.16 -15.93 -8.32
CA ALA A 611 1.53 -15.31 -9.59
C ALA A 611 1.16 -16.22 -10.79
N ASN A 612 -0.12 -16.55 -10.91
CA ASN A 612 -0.65 -17.48 -11.91
C ASN A 612 -1.68 -16.77 -12.80
N SER A 613 -1.37 -16.66 -14.09
CA SER A 613 -2.21 -16.00 -15.08
C SER A 613 -3.61 -16.61 -15.22
N VAL A 614 -3.78 -17.91 -14.93
CA VAL A 614 -5.07 -18.61 -14.95
C VAL A 614 -6.04 -18.06 -13.90
N LEU A 615 -5.52 -17.48 -12.80
CA LEU A 615 -6.35 -16.88 -11.77
C LEU A 615 -6.95 -15.54 -12.20
N VAL A 616 -6.34 -14.81 -13.13
CA VAL A 616 -6.81 -13.49 -13.55
C VAL A 616 -8.20 -13.60 -14.18
N GLY A 617 -9.15 -12.81 -13.68
CA GLY A 617 -10.56 -12.87 -14.04
C GLY A 617 -11.37 -13.94 -13.31
N SER A 618 -10.72 -14.87 -12.61
CA SER A 618 -11.41 -15.86 -11.77
C SER A 618 -12.01 -15.19 -10.53
N THR A 619 -13.23 -15.58 -10.21
CA THR A 619 -13.99 -15.06 -9.07
C THR A 619 -14.07 -16.11 -7.98
N PHE A 620 -13.85 -15.68 -6.74
CA PHE A 620 -13.88 -16.51 -5.55
C PHE A 620 -14.80 -15.92 -4.48
N PHE A 621 -15.25 -16.78 -3.59
CA PHE A 621 -16.12 -16.49 -2.46
C PHE A 621 -15.47 -17.03 -1.19
N GLY A 622 -15.42 -16.21 -0.15
CA GLY A 622 -14.87 -16.60 1.14
C GLY A 622 -15.84 -16.43 2.29
N ARG A 623 -15.74 -17.30 3.30
CA ARG A 623 -16.45 -17.21 4.59
C ARG A 623 -15.56 -17.61 5.74
N TRP A 624 -15.83 -17.03 6.90
CA TRP A 624 -15.30 -17.48 8.18
C TRP A 624 -16.31 -18.38 8.88
N PHE A 625 -15.86 -19.57 9.27
CA PHE A 625 -16.61 -20.54 10.06
C PHE A 625 -16.01 -20.62 11.46
N VAL A 626 -16.75 -20.23 12.48
CA VAL A 626 -16.30 -20.17 13.87
C VAL A 626 -16.97 -21.27 14.68
N LYS A 627 -16.18 -22.17 15.27
CA LYS A 627 -16.71 -23.21 16.16
C LYS A 627 -17.34 -22.57 17.38
N ASP A 628 -18.65 -22.71 17.51
CA ASP A 628 -19.43 -22.09 18.57
C ASP A 628 -20.58 -23.02 18.95
N ALA A 629 -20.49 -23.64 20.13
CA ALA A 629 -21.48 -24.60 20.61
C ALA A 629 -22.88 -24.00 20.81
N SER A 630 -22.99 -22.67 20.88
CA SER A 630 -24.26 -21.96 20.99
C SER A 630 -24.89 -21.66 19.62
N ALA A 631 -24.14 -21.81 18.53
CA ALA A 631 -24.66 -21.65 17.18
C ALA A 631 -25.50 -22.86 16.75
N ALA A 632 -26.46 -22.63 15.84
CA ALA A 632 -27.23 -23.71 15.24
C ALA A 632 -26.30 -24.64 14.44
N GLY A 633 -26.14 -25.88 14.89
CA GLY A 633 -25.20 -26.84 14.30
C GLY A 633 -23.75 -26.69 14.76
N GLY A 634 -23.48 -25.89 15.79
CA GLY A 634 -22.16 -25.79 16.42
C GLY A 634 -21.16 -24.87 15.69
N VAL A 635 -21.60 -24.15 14.66
CA VAL A 635 -20.75 -23.24 13.86
C VAL A 635 -21.48 -21.94 13.55
N ALA A 636 -20.90 -20.81 13.93
CA ALA A 636 -21.31 -19.48 13.49
C ALA A 636 -20.57 -19.09 12.22
N VAL A 637 -21.24 -18.45 11.26
CA VAL A 637 -20.67 -18.19 9.93
C VAL A 637 -20.79 -16.71 9.59
N SER A 638 -19.71 -16.11 9.06
CA SER A 638 -19.76 -14.73 8.57
C SER A 638 -20.63 -14.62 7.31
N PRO A 639 -21.09 -13.41 6.95
CA PRO A 639 -21.43 -13.11 5.55
C PRO A 639 -20.30 -13.53 4.61
N ALA A 640 -20.63 -13.87 3.38
CA ALA A 640 -19.62 -14.13 2.37
C ALA A 640 -18.91 -12.84 1.99
N PHE A 641 -17.70 -12.96 1.46
CA PHE A 641 -17.07 -11.91 0.68
C PHE A 641 -16.73 -12.47 -0.70
N LYS A 642 -16.93 -11.67 -1.73
CA LYS A 642 -16.69 -12.02 -3.14
C LYS A 642 -15.57 -11.15 -3.67
N PHE A 643 -14.61 -11.74 -4.39
CA PHE A 643 -13.57 -10.99 -5.07
C PHE A 643 -13.19 -11.65 -6.40
N THR A 644 -12.61 -10.86 -7.29
CA THR A 644 -12.10 -11.31 -8.59
C THR A 644 -10.61 -11.00 -8.64
N VAL A 645 -9.79 -12.01 -8.91
CA VAL A 645 -8.35 -11.81 -9.06
C VAL A 645 -8.07 -11.01 -10.33
N PHE A 646 -7.19 -10.02 -10.25
CA PHE A 646 -6.85 -9.16 -11.38
C PHE A 646 -5.34 -8.90 -11.46
N GLY A 647 -4.90 -8.26 -12.54
CA GLY A 647 -3.50 -7.86 -12.77
C GLY A 647 -3.08 -8.15 -14.21
N ASP A 648 -1.96 -7.56 -14.63
CA ASP A 648 -1.38 -7.81 -15.95
C ASP A 648 -0.41 -8.98 -15.88
N THR A 649 -0.57 -9.96 -16.77
CA THR A 649 0.30 -11.14 -16.85
C THR A 649 1.38 -10.97 -17.89
N SER A 650 1.33 -9.91 -18.71
CA SER A 650 2.32 -9.63 -19.76
C SER A 650 3.69 -9.24 -19.18
N SER A 651 3.73 -8.83 -17.91
CA SER A 651 4.95 -8.57 -17.13
C SER A 651 5.34 -9.68 -16.16
N ILE A 652 4.59 -10.79 -16.08
CA ILE A 652 4.99 -11.96 -15.27
C ILE A 652 6.04 -12.74 -16.07
N THR A 653 7.24 -12.17 -16.20
CA THR A 653 8.42 -12.85 -16.74
C THR A 653 9.27 -13.48 -15.63
N THR A 654 9.01 -13.12 -14.37
CA THR A 654 9.68 -13.66 -13.18
C THR A 654 8.67 -14.30 -12.25
N ASN A 655 9.00 -15.49 -11.77
CA ASN A 655 8.20 -16.19 -10.77
C ASN A 655 8.35 -15.42 -9.45
N ALA A 656 7.28 -15.19 -8.68
CA ALA A 656 7.39 -14.50 -7.39
C ALA A 656 8.36 -15.21 -6.42
N ILE A 657 8.56 -16.52 -6.59
CA ILE A 657 9.56 -17.30 -5.87
C ILE A 657 11.01 -16.96 -6.26
N ASP A 658 11.20 -16.13 -7.29
CA ASP A 658 12.51 -15.59 -7.65
C ASP A 658 12.96 -14.46 -6.73
N ASP A 659 12.04 -13.82 -5.98
CA ASP A 659 12.43 -12.96 -4.87
C ASP A 659 12.91 -13.81 -3.69
N THR A 660 14.08 -13.48 -3.16
CA THR A 660 14.73 -14.23 -2.10
C THR A 660 13.90 -14.29 -0.82
N ASN A 661 13.30 -13.18 -0.41
CA ASN A 661 12.51 -13.15 0.83
C ASN A 661 11.24 -13.98 0.66
N THR A 662 10.57 -13.84 -0.49
CA THR A 662 9.38 -14.61 -0.86
C THR A 662 9.70 -16.11 -0.91
N PHE A 663 10.83 -16.50 -1.52
CA PHE A 663 11.32 -17.88 -1.54
C PHE A 663 11.49 -18.44 -0.12
N VAL A 664 12.15 -17.70 0.77
CA VAL A 664 12.39 -18.15 2.16
C VAL A 664 11.08 -18.24 2.94
N VAL A 665 10.22 -17.23 2.88
CA VAL A 665 8.89 -17.24 3.52
C VAL A 665 8.08 -18.44 3.04
N GLN A 666 8.11 -18.74 1.75
CA GLN A 666 7.39 -19.89 1.20
C GLN A 666 7.93 -21.22 1.75
N ASN A 667 9.25 -21.39 1.92
CA ASN A 667 9.81 -22.58 2.54
C ASN A 667 9.37 -22.73 4.02
N TYR A 668 9.29 -21.65 4.78
CA TYR A 668 8.75 -21.68 6.15
C TYR A 668 7.30 -22.14 6.18
N ARG A 669 6.46 -21.65 5.25
CA ARG A 669 5.06 -22.05 5.14
C ARG A 669 4.91 -23.52 4.72
N ASP A 670 5.64 -23.93 3.69
CA ASP A 670 5.50 -25.26 3.08
C ASP A 670 6.04 -26.38 3.97
N PHE A 671 7.22 -26.18 4.57
CA PHE A 671 7.83 -27.19 5.43
C PHE A 671 7.36 -27.05 6.88
N LEU A 672 7.29 -25.84 7.42
CA LEU A 672 7.15 -25.64 8.87
C LEU A 672 5.76 -25.17 9.30
N ASN A 673 4.84 -24.91 8.36
CA ASN A 673 3.48 -24.43 8.65
C ASN A 673 3.43 -23.18 9.54
N ARG A 674 4.43 -22.30 9.42
CA ARG A 674 4.50 -21.05 10.19
C ARG A 674 5.22 -19.96 9.40
N GLU A 675 5.09 -18.73 9.84
CA GLU A 675 5.91 -17.62 9.36
C GLU A 675 7.33 -17.68 9.97
N PRO A 676 8.34 -17.14 9.26
CA PRO A 676 9.67 -16.96 9.84
C PRO A 676 9.66 -15.92 10.96
N ASP A 677 10.51 -16.13 11.95
CA ASP A 677 10.96 -15.03 12.81
C ASP A 677 11.94 -14.12 12.06
N THR A 678 12.09 -12.87 12.52
CA THR A 678 12.93 -11.86 11.84
C THR A 678 14.37 -12.33 11.65
N SER A 679 14.95 -12.99 12.66
CA SER A 679 16.31 -13.53 12.57
C SER A 679 16.44 -14.68 11.58
N GLY A 680 15.47 -15.58 11.53
CA GLY A 680 15.41 -16.70 10.61
C GLY A 680 15.27 -16.24 9.16
N LEU A 681 14.35 -15.31 8.88
CA LEU A 681 14.19 -14.73 7.55
C LEU A 681 15.49 -14.07 7.08
N ALA A 682 16.11 -13.25 7.93
CA ALA A 682 17.36 -12.58 7.62
C ALA A 682 18.49 -13.58 7.36
N PHE A 683 18.64 -14.60 8.21
CA PHE A 683 19.67 -15.60 8.09
C PHE A 683 19.61 -16.32 6.73
N TRP A 684 18.45 -16.89 6.39
CA TRP A 684 18.29 -17.65 5.15
C TRP A 684 18.32 -16.78 3.91
N SER A 685 17.72 -15.59 3.96
CA SER A 685 17.76 -14.67 2.83
C SER A 685 19.19 -14.21 2.54
N ASN A 686 19.99 -13.96 3.57
CA ASN A 686 21.41 -13.60 3.42
C ASN A 686 22.26 -14.71 2.79
N GLN A 687 21.92 -15.99 3.01
CA GLN A 687 22.61 -17.10 2.35
C GLN A 687 22.41 -17.10 0.83
N ILE A 688 21.31 -16.53 0.35
CA ILE A 688 20.97 -16.43 -1.07
C ILE A 688 21.48 -15.09 -1.63
N THR A 689 21.22 -13.97 -0.96
CA THR A 689 21.60 -12.63 -1.46
C THR A 689 23.11 -12.42 -1.56
N GLN A 690 23.93 -13.13 -0.77
CA GLN A 690 25.40 -13.09 -0.89
C GLN A 690 25.91 -13.53 -2.27
N CYS A 691 25.10 -14.22 -3.07
CA CYS A 691 25.42 -14.61 -4.44
C CYS A 691 25.36 -13.45 -5.45
N GLY A 692 24.81 -12.29 -5.07
CA GLY A 692 24.60 -11.16 -5.99
C GLY A 692 23.80 -11.59 -7.22
N THR A 693 24.33 -11.36 -8.42
CA THR A 693 23.71 -11.70 -9.70
C THR A 693 24.21 -13.01 -10.32
N ASN A 694 25.01 -13.80 -9.60
CA ASN A 694 25.55 -15.05 -10.13
C ASN A 694 24.48 -16.16 -10.12
N ALA A 695 23.92 -16.46 -11.30
CA ALA A 695 22.83 -17.42 -11.46
C ALA A 695 23.14 -18.83 -10.93
N ALA A 696 24.35 -19.35 -11.15
CA ALA A 696 24.73 -20.69 -10.66
C ALA A 696 24.84 -20.73 -9.12
N CYS A 697 25.32 -19.64 -8.52
CA CYS A 697 25.35 -19.50 -7.06
C CYS A 697 23.93 -19.38 -6.49
N LEU A 698 23.08 -18.55 -7.09
CA LEU A 698 21.69 -18.37 -6.66
C LEU A 698 20.92 -19.69 -6.67
N GLU A 699 21.03 -20.46 -7.76
CA GLU A 699 20.39 -21.78 -7.87
C GLU A 699 20.89 -22.73 -6.78
N ALA A 700 22.21 -22.83 -6.58
CA ALA A 700 22.78 -23.67 -5.54
C ALA A 700 22.36 -23.23 -4.14
N ALA A 701 22.32 -21.92 -3.87
CA ALA A 701 21.90 -21.38 -2.58
C ALA A 701 20.42 -21.64 -2.29
N ARG A 702 19.55 -21.54 -3.30
CA ARG A 702 18.13 -21.88 -3.19
C ARG A 702 17.93 -23.36 -2.91
N VAL A 703 18.59 -24.24 -3.66
CA VAL A 703 18.56 -25.70 -3.44
C VAL A 703 19.04 -26.03 -2.02
N ASN A 704 20.15 -25.45 -1.58
CA ASN A 704 20.68 -25.67 -0.23
C ASN A 704 19.73 -25.15 0.86
N THR A 705 19.09 -24.01 0.63
CA THR A 705 18.12 -23.44 1.57
C THR A 705 16.92 -24.36 1.71
N SER A 706 16.24 -24.72 0.61
CA SER A 706 15.12 -25.68 0.66
C SER A 706 15.53 -27.04 1.22
N GLY A 707 16.72 -27.52 0.87
CA GLY A 707 17.30 -28.74 1.45
C GLY A 707 17.45 -28.63 2.97
N ALA A 708 17.89 -27.48 3.49
CA ALA A 708 18.02 -27.27 4.94
C ALA A 708 16.66 -27.29 5.66
N PHE A 709 15.59 -26.75 5.05
CA PHE A 709 14.23 -26.85 5.61
C PHE A 709 13.75 -28.30 5.63
N PHE A 710 13.92 -29.03 4.53
CA PHE A 710 13.56 -30.44 4.45
C PHE A 710 14.34 -31.29 5.47
N LEU A 711 15.62 -31.01 5.69
CA LEU A 711 16.48 -31.72 6.63
C LEU A 711 16.35 -31.23 8.07
N SER A 712 15.59 -30.17 8.31
CA SER A 712 15.45 -29.59 9.64
C SER A 712 14.81 -30.57 10.62
N ILE A 713 15.26 -30.56 11.87
CA ILE A 713 14.64 -31.34 12.96
C ILE A 713 13.14 -31.05 13.03
N GLU A 714 12.77 -29.78 12.85
CA GLU A 714 11.38 -29.33 12.91
C GLU A 714 10.50 -30.06 11.87
N PHE A 715 10.89 -30.10 10.59
CA PHE A 715 10.16 -30.84 9.57
C PHE A 715 10.25 -32.36 9.74
N GLN A 716 11.45 -32.88 10.04
CA GLN A 716 11.70 -34.32 10.19
C GLN A 716 10.87 -34.95 11.32
N GLU A 717 10.58 -34.19 12.37
CA GLU A 717 9.82 -34.64 13.53
C GLU A 717 8.34 -34.23 13.51
N SER A 718 7.92 -33.41 12.53
CA SER A 718 6.52 -33.01 12.32
C SER A 718 5.96 -33.58 11.02
N GLY A 719 6.07 -32.86 9.91
CA GLY A 719 5.54 -33.27 8.60
C GLY A 719 6.05 -34.63 8.15
N TYR A 720 7.36 -34.89 8.28
CA TYR A 720 7.90 -36.18 7.86
C TYR A 720 7.53 -37.33 8.80
N LEU A 721 7.28 -37.04 10.08
CA LEU A 721 6.71 -38.03 11.00
C LEU A 721 5.29 -38.44 10.58
N VAL A 722 4.44 -37.48 10.18
CA VAL A 722 3.09 -37.76 9.67
C VAL A 722 3.15 -38.72 8.49
N TYR A 723 4.03 -38.46 7.52
CA TYR A 723 4.26 -39.36 6.40
C TYR A 723 4.62 -40.79 6.86
N ARG A 724 5.54 -40.92 7.82
CA ARG A 724 5.95 -42.23 8.38
C ARG A 724 4.81 -42.94 9.13
N PHE A 725 3.89 -42.21 9.77
CA PHE A 725 2.68 -42.77 10.37
C PHE A 725 1.76 -43.41 9.32
N TYR A 726 1.46 -42.68 8.24
CA TYR A 726 0.67 -43.22 7.13
C TYR A 726 1.34 -44.43 6.48
N LYS A 727 2.66 -44.38 6.30
CA LYS A 727 3.43 -45.51 5.77
C LYS A 727 3.34 -46.72 6.70
N SER A 728 3.56 -46.55 8.00
CA SER A 728 3.51 -47.63 8.98
C SER A 728 2.12 -48.23 9.15
N ALA A 729 1.06 -47.43 8.95
CA ALA A 729 -0.31 -47.88 9.10
C ALA A 729 -0.91 -48.49 7.82
N PHE A 730 -0.48 -48.05 6.63
CA PHE A 730 -1.20 -48.36 5.38
C PHE A 730 -0.29 -48.62 4.16
N GLY A 731 1.03 -48.57 4.33
CA GLY A 731 2.00 -48.58 3.22
C GLY A 731 2.45 -49.96 2.72
N ASN A 732 3.56 -49.94 1.97
CA ASN A 732 4.27 -51.09 1.37
C ASN A 732 3.45 -51.92 0.36
N LEU A 733 2.58 -51.24 -0.38
CA LEU A 733 1.91 -51.79 -1.55
C LEU A 733 2.83 -51.65 -2.77
N ALA A 734 3.05 -52.73 -3.51
CA ALA A 734 3.98 -52.76 -4.63
C ALA A 734 3.52 -51.80 -5.74
N GLY A 735 4.36 -50.82 -6.08
CA GLY A 735 4.08 -49.83 -7.12
C GLY A 735 3.15 -48.69 -6.71
N GLU A 736 2.69 -48.66 -5.46
CA GLU A 736 1.74 -47.66 -4.96
C GLU A 736 2.44 -46.64 -4.05
N PRO A 737 2.06 -45.34 -4.11
CA PRO A 737 2.55 -44.34 -3.16
C PRO A 737 1.99 -44.60 -1.75
N VAL A 738 2.64 -44.03 -0.73
CA VAL A 738 2.06 -44.00 0.63
C VAL A 738 0.71 -43.30 0.56
N PRO A 739 -0.39 -43.89 1.09
CA PRO A 739 -1.75 -43.39 0.89
C PRO A 739 -2.04 -42.21 1.83
N VAL A 740 -1.35 -41.10 1.62
CA VAL A 740 -1.54 -39.83 2.32
C VAL A 740 -1.93 -38.76 1.30
N ARG A 741 -3.08 -38.11 1.52
CA ARG A 741 -3.54 -37.00 0.69
C ARG A 741 -3.12 -35.69 1.33
N PHE A 742 -2.92 -34.66 0.51
CA PHE A 742 -2.58 -33.33 1.01
C PHE A 742 -3.62 -32.79 2.03
N SER A 743 -4.91 -33.07 1.80
CA SER A 743 -6.01 -32.70 2.71
C SER A 743 -5.91 -33.32 4.11
N ASP A 744 -5.22 -34.45 4.23
CA ASP A 744 -5.03 -35.16 5.50
C ASP A 744 -3.66 -34.85 6.09
N PHE A 745 -2.63 -34.75 5.23
CA PHE A 745 -1.26 -34.44 5.61
C PHE A 745 -1.12 -33.08 6.29
N LEU A 746 -1.69 -32.03 5.70
CA LEU A 746 -1.50 -30.66 6.18
C LEU A 746 -2.04 -30.44 7.61
N PRO A 747 -3.30 -30.79 7.94
CA PRO A 747 -3.79 -30.64 9.31
C PRO A 747 -3.05 -31.52 10.32
N ASP A 748 -2.59 -32.71 9.90
CA ASP A 748 -1.82 -33.62 10.76
C ASP A 748 -0.42 -33.06 11.04
N ALA A 749 0.26 -32.52 10.02
CA ALA A 749 1.55 -31.86 10.17
C ALA A 749 1.45 -30.63 11.07
N GLN A 750 0.38 -29.84 10.91
CA GLN A 750 0.06 -28.71 11.77
C GLN A 750 -0.19 -29.13 13.22
N GLN A 751 -0.92 -30.23 13.44
CA GLN A 751 -1.16 -30.76 14.78
C GLN A 751 0.15 -31.15 15.47
N VAL A 752 1.05 -31.84 14.76
CA VAL A 752 2.34 -32.25 15.36
C VAL A 752 3.28 -31.06 15.57
N GLY A 753 3.33 -30.13 14.62
CA GLY A 753 4.17 -28.92 14.67
C GLY A 753 3.64 -27.79 15.55
N GLN A 754 2.43 -27.90 16.10
CA GLN A 754 1.77 -26.80 16.80
C GLN A 754 2.60 -26.27 17.98
N GLY A 755 3.06 -25.01 17.89
CA GLY A 755 3.86 -24.38 18.94
C GLY A 755 5.29 -24.91 19.06
N VAL A 756 5.76 -25.71 18.11
CA VAL A 756 7.13 -26.24 18.07
C VAL A 756 8.01 -25.26 17.31
N ILE A 757 8.92 -24.62 18.03
CA ILE A 757 9.99 -23.81 17.43
C ILE A 757 11.31 -24.35 17.96
N VAL A 758 12.03 -25.08 17.12
CA VAL A 758 13.34 -25.63 17.50
C VAL A 758 14.26 -24.46 17.81
N THR A 759 14.88 -24.47 19.00
CA THR A 759 15.67 -23.42 19.69
C THR A 759 14.97 -22.71 20.86
N GLN A 760 13.65 -22.79 20.99
CA GLN A 760 12.95 -22.23 22.16
C GLN A 760 13.03 -23.15 23.39
N THR A 761 13.20 -22.60 24.59
CA THR A 761 13.27 -23.44 25.81
C THR A 761 11.99 -24.28 25.98
N GLY A 762 12.13 -25.59 26.12
CA GLY A 762 11.00 -26.52 26.33
C GLY A 762 10.35 -27.08 25.07
N TRP A 763 10.85 -26.76 23.87
CA TRP A 763 10.26 -27.21 22.59
C TRP A 763 10.13 -28.74 22.48
N GLN A 764 11.06 -29.51 23.06
CA GLN A 764 11.03 -30.98 23.02
C GLN A 764 9.82 -31.56 23.75
N THR A 765 9.44 -30.96 24.88
CA THR A 765 8.26 -31.39 25.65
C THR A 765 6.97 -31.08 24.90
N VAL A 766 6.89 -29.91 24.26
CA VAL A 766 5.74 -29.55 23.40
C VAL A 766 5.59 -30.54 22.26
N LEU A 767 6.68 -30.80 21.53
CA LEU A 767 6.68 -31.74 20.42
C LEU A 767 6.29 -33.16 20.88
N GLU A 768 6.84 -33.64 21.99
CA GLU A 768 6.53 -34.95 22.54
C GLU A 768 5.03 -35.09 22.89
N ASN A 769 4.45 -34.07 23.55
CA ASN A 769 3.03 -34.04 23.85
C ASN A 769 2.17 -34.04 22.57
N ASN A 770 2.56 -33.25 21.56
CA ASN A 770 1.86 -33.20 20.29
C ASN A 770 1.88 -34.56 19.58
N LYS A 771 3.03 -35.23 19.53
CA LYS A 771 3.19 -36.57 18.95
C LYS A 771 2.31 -37.61 19.65
N GLN A 772 2.24 -37.58 20.98
CA GLN A 772 1.36 -38.47 21.74
C GLN A 772 -0.11 -38.22 21.45
N ALA A 773 -0.53 -36.95 21.44
CA ALA A 773 -1.91 -36.56 21.12
C ALA A 773 -2.29 -36.98 19.69
N TYR A 774 -1.41 -36.73 18.72
CA TYR A 774 -1.57 -37.14 17.33
C TYR A 774 -1.69 -38.66 17.20
N ALA A 775 -0.79 -39.44 17.80
CA ALA A 775 -0.83 -40.90 17.74
C ALA A 775 -2.14 -41.45 18.33
N ASN A 776 -2.60 -40.91 19.46
CA ASN A 776 -3.87 -41.30 20.08
C ASN A 776 -5.07 -41.00 19.18
N ALA A 777 -5.09 -39.84 18.53
CA ALA A 777 -6.15 -39.47 17.58
C ALA A 777 -6.11 -40.34 16.32
N PHE A 778 -4.91 -40.63 15.80
CA PHE A 778 -4.70 -41.37 14.56
C PHE A 778 -5.27 -42.79 14.63
N VAL A 779 -5.00 -43.52 15.72
CA VAL A 779 -5.46 -44.91 15.87
C VAL A 779 -6.96 -45.06 16.09
N GLN A 780 -7.66 -43.96 16.39
CA GLN A 780 -9.12 -43.94 16.55
C GLN A 780 -9.86 -43.63 15.24
N ARG A 781 -9.15 -43.28 14.17
CA ARG A 781 -9.76 -42.97 12.86
C ARG A 781 -10.44 -44.21 12.29
N SER A 782 -11.58 -44.01 11.64
CA SER A 782 -12.34 -45.08 10.98
C SER A 782 -11.45 -45.90 10.03
N GLN A 783 -10.64 -45.23 9.21
CA GLN A 783 -9.66 -45.85 8.31
C GLN A 783 -8.66 -46.76 9.04
N PHE A 784 -8.20 -46.37 10.24
CA PHE A 784 -7.29 -47.20 11.02
C PHE A 784 -8.02 -48.40 11.62
N THR A 785 -9.17 -48.16 12.24
CA THR A 785 -9.97 -49.22 12.89
C THR A 785 -10.54 -50.24 11.90
N SER A 786 -10.76 -49.88 10.63
CA SER A 786 -11.20 -50.80 9.59
C SER A 786 -10.11 -51.78 9.14
N VAL A 787 -8.83 -51.39 9.26
CA VAL A 787 -7.69 -52.26 8.92
C VAL A 787 -7.29 -53.11 10.13
N TYR A 788 -7.33 -52.52 11.31
CA TYR A 788 -6.82 -53.11 12.54
C TYR A 788 -7.95 -53.42 13.52
N SER A 789 -8.46 -54.66 13.49
CA SER A 789 -9.45 -55.16 14.45
C SER A 789 -8.91 -55.17 15.88
N THR A 790 -9.75 -54.82 16.85
CA THR A 790 -9.43 -54.91 18.29
C THR A 790 -9.27 -56.34 18.80
N SER A 791 -9.69 -57.34 18.01
CA SER A 791 -9.51 -58.76 18.32
C SER A 791 -8.15 -59.32 17.90
N MET A 792 -7.29 -58.52 17.24
CA MET A 792 -5.93 -58.94 16.87
C MET A 792 -5.08 -59.18 18.12
N THR A 793 -4.17 -60.15 18.07
CA THR A 793 -3.13 -60.27 19.10
C THR A 793 -2.06 -59.18 18.93
N PRO A 794 -1.38 -58.76 20.00
CA PRO A 794 -0.31 -57.76 19.91
C PRO A 794 0.79 -58.10 18.89
N ASP A 795 1.19 -59.37 18.79
CA ASP A 795 2.17 -59.83 17.80
C ASP A 795 1.73 -59.54 16.36
N VAL A 796 0.50 -59.95 16.00
CA VAL A 796 -0.02 -59.77 14.64
C VAL A 796 -0.16 -58.28 14.31
N PHE A 797 -0.61 -57.47 15.27
CA PHE A 797 -0.73 -56.03 15.09
C PHE A 797 0.62 -55.37 14.82
N VAL A 798 1.65 -55.66 15.65
CA VAL A 798 2.99 -55.10 15.49
C VAL A 798 3.66 -55.58 14.20
N ASP A 799 3.55 -56.86 13.87
CA ASP A 799 4.12 -57.41 12.63
C ASP A 799 3.47 -56.82 11.38
N THR A 800 2.15 -56.56 11.44
CA THR A 800 1.43 -55.88 10.33
C THR A 800 1.94 -54.45 10.15
N LEU A 801 2.14 -53.70 11.23
CA LEU A 801 2.69 -52.35 11.17
C LEU A 801 4.10 -52.32 10.56
N PHE A 802 5.00 -53.20 11.00
CA PHE A 802 6.33 -53.30 10.40
C PHE A 802 6.28 -53.76 8.93
N GLY A 803 5.34 -54.64 8.60
CA GLY A 803 5.05 -55.07 7.24
C GLY A 803 4.65 -53.90 6.33
N HIS A 804 3.73 -53.05 6.78
CA HIS A 804 3.33 -51.81 6.06
C HIS A 804 4.44 -50.76 6.03
N ALA A 805 5.26 -50.67 7.08
CA ALA A 805 6.44 -49.81 7.08
C ALA A 805 7.51 -50.25 6.07
N GLY A 806 7.49 -51.52 5.62
CA GLY A 806 8.52 -52.10 4.76
C GLY A 806 9.84 -52.35 5.51
N VAL A 807 9.77 -52.47 6.84
CA VAL A 807 10.94 -52.63 7.71
C VAL A 807 10.94 -54.01 8.33
N ARG A 808 12.10 -54.67 8.29
CA ARG A 808 12.34 -55.87 9.09
C ARG A 808 12.93 -55.45 10.44
N PRO A 809 12.15 -55.49 11.55
CA PRO A 809 12.61 -54.99 12.83
C PRO A 809 13.69 -55.90 13.44
N SER A 810 14.54 -55.32 14.30
CA SER A 810 15.37 -56.11 15.21
C SER A 810 14.49 -56.86 16.23
N SER A 811 15.01 -57.94 16.83
CA SER A 811 14.27 -58.66 17.88
C SER A 811 13.93 -57.76 19.07
N THR A 812 14.81 -56.80 19.40
CA THR A 812 14.61 -55.81 20.45
C THR A 812 13.47 -54.84 20.10
N ASP A 813 13.47 -54.26 18.90
CA ASP A 813 12.44 -53.28 18.49
C ASP A 813 11.06 -53.92 18.39
N ARG A 814 10.99 -55.14 17.82
CA ARG A 814 9.75 -55.91 17.76
C ARG A 814 9.21 -56.19 19.17
N SER A 815 10.07 -56.66 20.07
CA SER A 815 9.67 -56.98 21.45
C SER A 815 9.22 -55.74 22.22
N ALA A 816 9.88 -54.58 22.03
CA ALA A 816 9.51 -53.33 22.66
C ALA A 816 8.14 -52.80 22.18
N ALA A 817 7.83 -52.93 20.88
CA ALA A 817 6.52 -52.56 20.35
C ALA A 817 5.39 -53.47 20.87
N ILE A 818 5.64 -54.76 21.05
CA ILE A 818 4.68 -55.71 21.65
C ILE A 818 4.49 -55.42 23.14
N ALA A 819 5.57 -55.08 23.86
CA ALA A 819 5.54 -54.80 25.29
C ALA A 819 4.65 -53.60 25.67
N GLU A 820 4.31 -52.72 24.71
CA GLU A 820 3.35 -51.62 24.92
C GLU A 820 1.95 -52.10 25.35
N PHE A 821 1.62 -53.35 25.05
CA PHE A 821 0.36 -54.01 25.41
C PHE A 821 0.43 -54.80 26.73
N GLY A 822 1.60 -54.89 27.38
CA GLY A 822 1.78 -55.63 28.63
C GLY A 822 1.37 -57.10 28.51
N ALA A 823 0.49 -57.57 29.41
CA ALA A 823 -0.04 -58.93 29.41
C ALA A 823 -1.36 -59.09 28.62
N ALA A 824 -1.76 -58.08 27.83
CA ALA A 824 -3.00 -58.15 27.06
C ALA A 824 -2.93 -59.21 25.95
N THR A 825 -4.02 -59.93 25.76
CA THR A 825 -4.13 -60.96 24.69
C THR A 825 -4.74 -60.42 23.40
N ASN A 826 -5.19 -59.16 23.39
CA ASN A 826 -5.79 -58.49 22.25
C ASN A 826 -5.40 -57.00 22.19
N THR A 827 -5.82 -56.28 21.16
CA THR A 827 -5.50 -54.86 20.91
C THR A 827 -6.66 -53.92 21.23
N THR A 828 -7.48 -54.23 22.24
CA THR A 828 -8.57 -53.32 22.67
C THR A 828 -8.07 -52.02 23.32
N ASP A 829 -6.88 -52.03 23.93
CA ASP A 829 -6.25 -50.82 24.49
C ASP A 829 -5.79 -49.87 23.38
N THR A 830 -6.52 -48.77 23.23
CA THR A 830 -6.28 -47.75 22.21
C THR A 830 -4.98 -46.99 22.46
N ALA A 831 -4.60 -46.76 23.72
CA ALA A 831 -3.35 -46.06 24.05
C ALA A 831 -2.14 -46.96 23.75
N ALA A 832 -2.24 -48.27 24.01
CA ALA A 832 -1.20 -49.23 23.62
C ALA A 832 -1.00 -49.29 22.10
N ARG A 833 -2.09 -49.26 21.31
CA ARG A 833 -2.00 -49.17 19.84
C ARG A 833 -1.26 -47.92 19.37
N ALA A 834 -1.57 -46.77 19.98
CA ALA A 834 -0.92 -45.51 19.64
C ALA A 834 0.59 -45.55 19.92
N ARG A 835 0.99 -46.05 21.10
CA ARG A 835 2.41 -46.21 21.47
C ARG A 835 3.14 -47.20 20.57
N ALA A 836 2.51 -48.34 20.24
CA ALA A 836 3.10 -49.35 19.35
C ALA A 836 3.26 -48.82 17.91
N LEU A 837 2.25 -48.18 17.32
CA LEU A 837 2.35 -47.53 16.00
C LEU A 837 3.46 -46.47 15.99
N ARG A 838 3.53 -45.65 17.03
CA ARG A 838 4.54 -44.62 17.16
C ARG A 838 5.96 -45.21 17.18
N ARG A 839 6.19 -46.31 17.92
CA ARG A 839 7.48 -47.02 17.91
C ARG A 839 7.89 -47.52 16.52
N VAL A 840 6.93 -47.93 15.69
CA VAL A 840 7.21 -48.35 14.31
C VAL A 840 7.52 -47.12 13.44
N ALA A 841 6.71 -46.07 13.52
CA ALA A 841 6.88 -44.85 12.72
C ALA A 841 8.18 -44.07 13.04
N GLU A 842 8.68 -44.17 14.27
CA GLU A 842 9.93 -43.57 14.73
C GLU A 842 11.09 -44.58 14.78
N ASN A 843 10.91 -45.80 14.25
CA ASN A 843 11.98 -46.80 14.21
C ASN A 843 13.16 -46.27 13.40
N SER A 844 14.38 -46.37 13.94
CA SER A 844 15.59 -45.82 13.31
C SER A 844 15.84 -46.36 11.90
N THR A 845 15.46 -47.62 11.63
CA THR A 845 15.58 -48.21 10.29
C THR A 845 14.61 -47.56 9.32
N LEU A 846 13.35 -47.35 9.71
CA LEU A 846 12.37 -46.66 8.89
C LEU A 846 12.79 -45.21 8.64
N VAL A 847 13.20 -44.51 9.70
CA VAL A 847 13.69 -43.12 9.63
C VAL A 847 14.82 -43.03 8.61
N GLN A 848 15.83 -43.90 8.69
CA GLN A 848 16.96 -43.89 7.77
C GLN A 848 16.57 -44.25 6.33
N GLN A 849 15.68 -45.24 6.15
CA GLN A 849 15.21 -45.64 4.81
C GLN A 849 14.48 -44.51 4.12
N GLU A 850 13.57 -43.83 4.81
CA GLU A 850 12.83 -42.71 4.24
C GLU A 850 13.71 -41.47 4.08
N PHE A 851 14.65 -41.24 4.98
CA PHE A 851 15.62 -40.15 4.86
C PHE A 851 16.53 -40.32 3.62
N ASN A 852 16.97 -41.55 3.31
CA ASN A 852 17.82 -41.82 2.15
C ASN A 852 17.06 -41.85 0.82
N ARG A 853 15.74 -42.06 0.87
CA ARG A 853 14.89 -42.16 -0.32
C ARG A 853 14.43 -40.79 -0.82
N ALA A 854 14.26 -39.84 0.09
CA ALA A 854 14.05 -38.43 -0.23
C ALA A 854 15.37 -37.76 -0.60
#